data_AF-A0A2E7EWU0-F1
#
_entry.id   AF-A0A2E7EWU0-F1
#
_cell.length_a   1.000
_cell.length_b   1.000
_cell.length_c   1.000
_cell.angle_alpha   90.00
_cell.angle_beta   90.00
_cell.angle_gamma   90.00
#
_symmetry.space_group_name_H-M   'P 1'
#
loop_
_entity.id
_entity.type
_entity.pdbx_description
1 polymer ?
#
loop_
_entity_poly.entity_id
_entity_poly.type
_entity_poly.pdbx_seq_one_letter_code
_entity_poly.pdbx_strand_id
1 'polypeptide(L)'
;MATAATPVSGPPEYIDNFRLIDHNGDSHELFYHADAPAVVIMTHGVGCPIVRNAVTDYKALRDQFADQGVQFYMINSNIQDDRDEIAADAELYGIDMPILDDVTQLIGESMGYDRTAQVYVLDPAQGFKVVYYGALNDRQTYERQRNEANNHFAADAISQVLAGEDVTVEAPAIRAGCMINFPEQRNQTEHMQISYAEEIAPILRENCVECHQEGGIGPWAMTDYETIQGWAPMIREVVRTDRMPPWHADPSIGTFHNARDLTVEETQTLVHWVEAGAPRGEGEDPLAGLNLHAPDWPLGEPDLILTLPAYTVPATGVVDYAYPVVENPLTEDTWLRATTVRAGNREVVHHVLSGYMSEVPADGRGSTSLWEFSTGGYAVGAESTVAQENSGVPFPAGGAIGFQMHYTPVGREIVDQTQIGFYFQEQPELLNRTVVILDASLDIPANEPRHVETAYLEFPYDAELISAFPHAHYRGYASDLRIQYPDGTEETLLSLPRYDFNWQRGYEFEEPISIPAGSRLISDYVYDNSSANAANPDPNIQVTWGEQSFEEMLYTSLSFRWVGETTDNRLDHQSAEMNETRMFTAMDDNMDGQLTEDELTGMLGSRMRAGFGRMDLDGNGSVDMEEYVTVNRMMRARGQQ
;
A
#
# COMPACT_ATOMS: atom_id res chain seq x y z
N MET A 1 31.32 -11.77 -32.53
CA MET A 1 31.15 -13.21 -32.22
C MET A 1 31.79 -13.45 -30.87
N ALA A 2 31.01 -13.47 -29.79
CA ALA A 2 31.50 -13.83 -28.48
C ALA A 2 31.91 -15.31 -28.50
N THR A 3 33.15 -15.59 -28.13
CA THR A 3 33.71 -16.94 -28.09
C THR A 3 33.18 -17.70 -26.88
N ALA A 4 32.53 -18.83 -27.19
CA ALA A 4 32.11 -20.01 -26.41
C ALA A 4 32.83 -20.39 -25.09
N ALA A 5 33.12 -19.47 -24.16
CA ALA A 5 33.75 -19.82 -22.88
C ALA A 5 33.28 -19.03 -21.65
N THR A 6 32.13 -18.34 -21.72
CA THR A 6 31.41 -17.96 -20.50
C THR A 6 30.36 -19.03 -20.28
N PRO A 7 30.42 -19.86 -19.22
CA PRO A 7 29.30 -20.69 -18.86
C PRO A 7 28.13 -19.74 -18.61
N VAL A 8 27.10 -19.87 -19.43
CA VAL A 8 25.80 -19.30 -19.09
C VAL A 8 25.41 -19.97 -17.79
N SER A 9 25.32 -19.22 -16.69
CA SER A 9 24.70 -19.74 -15.48
C SER A 9 23.32 -20.25 -15.86
N GLY A 10 23.06 -21.53 -15.63
CA GLY A 10 21.68 -22.03 -15.68
C GLY A 10 20.85 -21.34 -14.60
N PRO A 11 19.51 -21.47 -14.67
CA PRO A 11 18.65 -20.97 -13.61
C PRO A 11 19.02 -21.65 -12.29
N PRO A 12 18.74 -21.02 -11.14
CA PRO A 12 18.86 -21.70 -9.85
C PRO A 12 17.87 -22.87 -9.78
N GLU A 13 18.09 -23.79 -8.82
CA GLU A 13 17.17 -24.91 -8.61
C GLU A 13 15.81 -24.43 -8.06
N TYR A 14 15.82 -23.37 -7.24
CA TYR A 14 14.64 -22.75 -6.63
C TYR A 14 14.68 -21.24 -6.85
N ILE A 15 13.51 -20.62 -6.93
CA ILE A 15 13.38 -19.16 -7.02
C ILE A 15 13.03 -18.63 -5.64
N ASP A 16 13.85 -17.72 -5.12
CA ASP A 16 13.58 -16.99 -3.88
C ASP A 16 12.31 -16.14 -4.06
N ASN A 17 11.59 -15.88 -2.96
CA ASN A 17 10.44 -14.99 -3.01
C ASN A 17 10.86 -13.58 -3.44
N PHE A 18 9.98 -12.91 -4.18
CA PHE A 18 10.13 -11.53 -4.56
C PHE A 18 8.76 -10.89 -4.73
N ARG A 19 8.75 -9.55 -4.74
CA ARG A 19 7.59 -8.75 -5.10
C ARG A 19 8.00 -7.69 -6.11
N LEU A 20 7.24 -7.56 -7.19
CA LEU A 20 7.46 -6.57 -8.24
C LEU A 20 6.13 -5.90 -8.60
N ILE A 21 6.20 -4.64 -9.02
CA ILE A 21 5.08 -3.92 -9.63
C ILE A 21 5.05 -4.28 -11.12
N ASP A 22 3.87 -4.45 -11.69
CA ASP A 22 3.72 -4.68 -13.13
C ASP A 22 3.47 -3.39 -13.91
N HIS A 23 3.41 -3.51 -15.23
CA HIS A 23 3.10 -2.41 -16.15
C HIS A 23 1.80 -1.64 -15.91
N ASN A 24 0.85 -2.18 -15.13
CA ASN A 24 -0.41 -1.50 -14.79
C ASN A 24 -0.34 -0.84 -13.39
N GLY A 25 0.76 -1.00 -12.66
CA GLY A 25 0.89 -0.51 -11.28
C GLY A 25 0.52 -1.54 -10.22
N ASP A 26 0.15 -2.78 -10.59
CA ASP A 26 -0.24 -3.81 -9.63
C ASP A 26 0.97 -4.51 -9.01
N SER A 27 0.95 -4.74 -7.69
CA SER A 27 2.00 -5.50 -7.00
C SER A 27 1.74 -7.01 -7.06
N HIS A 28 2.77 -7.78 -7.39
CA HIS A 28 2.74 -9.25 -7.47
C HIS A 28 3.86 -9.87 -6.64
N GLU A 29 3.50 -10.74 -5.69
CA GLU A 29 4.43 -11.53 -4.90
C GLU A 29 4.46 -12.98 -5.38
N LEU A 30 5.64 -13.54 -5.63
CA LEU A 30 5.75 -14.91 -6.14
C LEU A 30 5.10 -15.93 -5.18
N PHE A 31 5.39 -15.82 -3.89
CA PHE A 31 4.93 -16.79 -2.89
C PHE A 31 3.44 -16.67 -2.56
N TYR A 32 2.76 -15.63 -3.02
CA TYR A 32 1.30 -15.55 -3.00
C TYR A 32 0.66 -16.76 -3.72
N HIS A 33 1.36 -17.33 -4.70
CA HIS A 33 0.91 -18.48 -5.48
C HIS A 33 1.37 -19.83 -4.91
N ALA A 34 1.61 -19.94 -3.60
CA ALA A 34 2.05 -21.19 -2.96
C ALA A 34 1.06 -22.36 -3.16
N ASP A 35 -0.23 -22.06 -3.30
CA ASP A 35 -1.29 -23.05 -3.55
C ASP A 35 -1.57 -23.27 -5.05
N ALA A 36 -0.93 -22.50 -5.94
CA ALA A 36 -1.09 -22.70 -7.38
C ALA A 36 -0.39 -24.00 -7.82
N PRO A 37 -0.95 -24.75 -8.77
CA PRO A 37 -0.34 -26.00 -9.21
C PRO A 37 0.92 -25.78 -10.07
N ALA A 38 1.04 -24.64 -10.72
CA ALA A 38 2.26 -24.18 -11.38
C ALA A 38 2.24 -22.66 -11.58
N VAL A 39 3.43 -22.05 -11.63
CA VAL A 39 3.61 -20.65 -12.03
C VAL A 39 4.54 -20.61 -13.26
N VAL A 40 4.13 -19.90 -14.30
CA VAL A 40 4.84 -19.83 -15.58
C VAL A 40 5.27 -18.39 -15.82
N ILE A 41 6.56 -18.15 -16.02
CA ILE A 41 7.10 -16.79 -16.22
C ILE A 41 7.87 -16.74 -17.54
N MET A 42 7.51 -15.83 -18.45
CA MET A 42 8.28 -15.58 -19.67
C MET A 42 9.09 -14.29 -19.58
N THR A 43 10.38 -14.33 -19.92
CA THR A 43 11.23 -13.13 -19.94
C THR A 43 10.83 -12.20 -21.09
N HIS A 44 10.52 -10.95 -20.76
CA HIS A 44 10.06 -9.89 -21.65
C HIS A 44 11.23 -8.97 -22.07
N GLY A 45 10.97 -8.11 -23.05
CA GLY A 45 11.81 -6.96 -23.37
C GLY A 45 11.18 -6.16 -24.50
N VAL A 46 11.00 -4.86 -24.26
CA VAL A 46 10.37 -3.94 -25.21
C VAL A 46 11.13 -3.98 -26.53
N GLY A 47 10.40 -3.99 -27.64
CA GLY A 47 11.01 -4.01 -28.97
C GLY A 47 11.58 -5.36 -29.42
N CYS A 48 11.66 -6.39 -28.56
CA CYS A 48 12.26 -7.65 -28.96
C CYS A 48 11.35 -8.42 -29.94
N PRO A 49 11.79 -8.66 -31.20
CA PRO A 49 10.96 -9.31 -32.20
C PRO A 49 10.64 -10.77 -31.84
N ILE A 50 11.50 -11.44 -31.07
CA ILE A 50 11.26 -12.82 -30.64
C ILE A 50 10.12 -12.89 -29.63
N VAL A 51 10.11 -11.98 -28.64
CA VAL A 51 9.03 -11.89 -27.63
C VAL A 51 7.71 -11.58 -28.31
N ARG A 52 7.65 -10.49 -29.09
CA ARG A 52 6.44 -10.05 -29.80
C ARG A 52 5.80 -11.14 -30.66
N ASN A 53 6.63 -11.97 -31.28
CA ASN A 53 6.14 -13.09 -32.06
C ASN A 53 5.74 -14.32 -31.21
N ALA A 54 6.33 -14.51 -30.03
CA ALA A 54 6.02 -15.58 -29.10
C ALA A 54 4.74 -15.31 -28.28
N VAL A 55 4.36 -14.04 -28.09
CA VAL A 55 3.16 -13.62 -27.33
C VAL A 55 1.91 -14.39 -27.74
N THR A 56 1.66 -14.60 -29.05
CA THR A 56 0.48 -15.35 -29.51
C THR A 56 0.48 -16.79 -29.00
N ASP A 57 1.64 -17.46 -29.02
CA ASP A 57 1.76 -18.84 -28.53
C ASP A 57 1.69 -18.89 -27.00
N TYR A 58 2.22 -17.86 -26.32
CA TYR A 58 2.23 -17.78 -24.86
C TYR A 58 0.83 -17.55 -24.30
N LYS A 59 0.02 -16.71 -24.95
CA LYS A 59 -1.42 -16.57 -24.67
C LYS A 59 -2.17 -17.87 -24.88
N ALA A 60 -1.92 -18.57 -25.99
CA ALA A 60 -2.54 -19.86 -26.24
C ALA A 60 -2.16 -20.90 -25.17
N LEU A 61 -0.92 -20.85 -24.68
CA LEU A 61 -0.48 -21.68 -23.55
C LEU A 61 -1.23 -21.32 -22.26
N ARG A 62 -1.35 -20.02 -21.94
CA ARG A 62 -2.14 -19.56 -20.79
C ARG A 62 -3.58 -20.07 -20.89
N ASP A 63 -4.25 -19.82 -22.00
CA ASP A 63 -5.65 -20.19 -22.21
C ASP A 63 -5.88 -21.71 -22.10
N GLN A 64 -4.88 -22.51 -22.49
CA GLN A 64 -4.92 -23.98 -22.34
C GLN A 64 -4.93 -24.42 -20.86
N PHE A 65 -4.27 -23.68 -19.96
CA PHE A 65 -4.04 -24.09 -18.58
C PHE A 65 -4.75 -23.20 -17.53
N ALA A 66 -5.42 -22.11 -17.94
CA ALA A 66 -6.09 -21.16 -17.05
C ALA A 66 -7.12 -21.83 -16.14
N ASP A 67 -8.00 -22.68 -16.69
CA ASP A 67 -9.04 -23.41 -15.93
C ASP A 67 -8.47 -24.42 -14.93
N GLN A 68 -7.17 -24.71 -14.98
CA GLN A 68 -6.47 -25.60 -14.06
C GLN A 68 -5.74 -24.82 -12.96
N GLY A 69 -5.89 -23.49 -12.90
CA GLY A 69 -5.31 -22.64 -11.85
C GLY A 69 -3.84 -22.28 -12.04
N VAL A 70 -3.24 -22.61 -13.20
CA VAL A 70 -1.85 -22.24 -13.52
C VAL A 70 -1.75 -20.74 -13.72
N GLN A 71 -0.74 -20.12 -13.10
CA GLN A 71 -0.52 -18.68 -13.14
C GLN A 71 0.49 -18.31 -14.23
N PHE A 72 0.28 -17.19 -14.93
CA PHE A 72 1.10 -16.76 -16.05
C PHE A 72 1.52 -15.30 -15.91
N TYR A 73 2.83 -15.08 -16.02
CA TYR A 73 3.47 -13.78 -15.88
C TYR A 73 4.52 -13.56 -16.95
N MET A 74 4.85 -12.31 -17.19
CA MET A 74 6.07 -11.93 -17.89
C MET A 74 6.95 -11.09 -16.97
N ILE A 75 8.25 -11.08 -17.18
CA ILE A 75 9.18 -10.27 -16.38
C ILE A 75 10.15 -9.51 -17.29
N ASN A 76 10.26 -8.20 -17.10
CA ASN A 76 11.20 -7.35 -17.82
C ASN A 76 12.32 -6.87 -16.89
N SER A 77 13.57 -7.19 -17.23
CA SER A 77 14.76 -6.70 -16.50
C SER A 77 15.68 -5.89 -17.41
N ASN A 78 15.16 -5.30 -18.47
CA ASN A 78 15.94 -4.47 -19.36
C ASN A 78 16.13 -3.06 -18.78
N ILE A 79 17.37 -2.66 -18.53
CA ILE A 79 17.71 -1.33 -18.00
C ILE A 79 17.29 -0.14 -18.89
N GLN A 80 17.00 -0.39 -20.16
CA GLN A 80 16.63 0.65 -21.12
C GLN A 80 15.14 0.78 -21.35
N ASP A 81 14.34 -0.09 -20.71
CA ASP A 81 12.89 -0.08 -20.80
C ASP A 81 12.35 0.55 -19.50
N ASP A 82 11.27 1.32 -19.57
CA ASP A 82 10.52 1.81 -18.41
C ASP A 82 9.08 1.29 -18.38
N ARG A 83 8.36 1.53 -17.28
CA ARG A 83 7.00 1.00 -17.08
C ARG A 83 6.01 1.47 -18.14
N ASP A 84 6.10 2.73 -18.58
CA ASP A 84 5.21 3.29 -19.60
C ASP A 84 5.49 2.66 -20.97
N GLU A 85 6.76 2.44 -21.30
CA GLU A 85 7.17 1.72 -22.51
C GLU A 85 6.74 0.25 -22.50
N ILE A 86 6.79 -0.40 -21.34
CA ILE A 86 6.28 -1.77 -21.15
C ILE A 86 4.76 -1.79 -21.37
N ALA A 87 4.03 -0.85 -20.77
CA ALA A 87 2.58 -0.74 -20.92
C ALA A 87 2.18 -0.48 -22.38
N ALA A 88 2.90 0.40 -23.07
CA ALA A 88 2.67 0.69 -24.48
C ALA A 88 2.98 -0.52 -25.40
N ASP A 89 4.03 -1.31 -25.12
CA ASP A 89 4.30 -2.55 -25.86
C ASP A 89 3.22 -3.61 -25.58
N ALA A 90 2.76 -3.71 -24.32
CA ALA A 90 1.67 -4.59 -23.93
C ALA A 90 0.38 -4.27 -24.70
N GLU A 91 -0.05 -3.01 -24.72
CA GLU A 91 -1.23 -2.58 -25.48
C GLU A 91 -1.08 -2.87 -26.99
N LEU A 92 0.08 -2.51 -27.57
CA LEU A 92 0.33 -2.67 -29.00
C LEU A 92 0.26 -4.13 -29.48
N TYR A 93 0.70 -5.09 -28.65
CA TYR A 93 0.67 -6.53 -28.94
C TYR A 93 -0.48 -7.27 -28.21
N GLY A 94 -1.37 -6.49 -27.57
CA GLY A 94 -2.51 -6.94 -26.79
C GLY A 94 -2.16 -7.88 -25.64
N ILE A 95 -0.94 -7.82 -25.09
CA ILE A 95 -0.51 -8.65 -23.95
C ILE A 95 -1.45 -8.34 -22.78
N ASP A 96 -2.18 -9.35 -22.37
CA ASP A 96 -3.24 -9.34 -21.34
C ASP A 96 -2.82 -10.18 -20.12
N MET A 97 -1.52 -10.30 -19.90
CA MET A 97 -0.89 -10.93 -18.73
C MET A 97 -0.01 -9.88 -18.06
N PRO A 98 0.11 -9.90 -16.72
CA PRO A 98 1.01 -9.01 -16.00
C PRO A 98 2.46 -9.12 -16.51
N ILE A 99 3.07 -7.98 -16.86
CA ILE A 99 4.50 -7.85 -17.14
C ILE A 99 5.14 -7.17 -15.93
N LEU A 100 5.82 -7.95 -15.10
CA LEU A 100 6.53 -7.49 -13.92
C LEU A 100 7.74 -6.64 -14.33
N ASP A 101 7.86 -5.45 -13.75
CA ASP A 101 8.98 -4.53 -13.97
C ASP A 101 10.07 -4.75 -12.91
N ASP A 102 11.17 -5.38 -13.31
CA ASP A 102 12.35 -5.60 -12.49
C ASP A 102 13.39 -4.50 -12.74
N VAL A 103 13.02 -3.27 -12.37
CA VAL A 103 13.84 -2.06 -12.55
C VAL A 103 15.21 -2.17 -11.88
N THR A 104 15.32 -2.90 -10.77
CA THR A 104 16.59 -3.13 -10.05
C THR A 104 17.46 -4.20 -10.69
N GLN A 105 16.92 -4.98 -11.64
CA GLN A 105 17.50 -6.19 -12.20
C GLN A 105 17.79 -7.33 -11.20
N LEU A 106 17.62 -7.11 -9.89
CA LEU A 106 18.02 -8.07 -8.86
C LEU A 106 17.28 -9.39 -8.98
N ILE A 107 16.02 -9.35 -9.43
CA ILE A 107 15.22 -10.56 -9.62
C ILE A 107 15.73 -11.32 -10.84
N GLY A 108 15.90 -10.65 -11.98
CA GLY A 108 16.46 -11.25 -13.19
C GLY A 108 17.85 -11.83 -13.00
N GLU A 109 18.70 -11.15 -12.20
CA GLU A 109 20.01 -11.67 -11.80
C GLU A 109 19.89 -12.95 -10.98
N SER A 110 19.01 -12.98 -9.98
CA SER A 110 18.78 -14.15 -9.12
C SER A 110 18.18 -15.33 -9.89
N MET A 111 17.32 -15.06 -10.88
CA MET A 111 16.71 -16.08 -11.75
C MET A 111 17.71 -16.62 -12.79
N GLY A 112 18.83 -15.93 -13.03
CA GLY A 112 19.94 -16.42 -13.84
C GLY A 112 19.68 -16.44 -15.35
N TYR A 113 18.71 -15.69 -15.87
CA TYR A 113 18.53 -15.53 -17.31
C TYR A 113 19.41 -14.42 -17.88
N ASP A 114 19.67 -14.48 -19.19
CA ASP A 114 20.46 -13.48 -19.94
C ASP A 114 19.79 -13.14 -21.28
N ARG A 115 18.57 -13.65 -21.50
CA ARG A 115 17.82 -13.52 -22.75
C ARG A 115 16.34 -13.37 -22.50
N THR A 116 15.70 -12.63 -23.39
CA THR A 116 14.24 -12.57 -23.51
C THR A 116 13.67 -13.87 -24.12
N ALA A 117 12.34 -14.02 -24.09
CA ALA A 117 11.59 -15.16 -24.62
C ALA A 117 12.00 -16.53 -24.04
N GLN A 118 12.57 -16.55 -22.83
CA GLN A 118 12.77 -17.78 -22.07
C GLN A 118 11.59 -17.97 -21.13
N VAL A 119 11.13 -19.21 -20.97
CA VAL A 119 10.00 -19.60 -20.14
C VAL A 119 10.50 -20.41 -18.96
N TYR A 120 10.13 -19.99 -17.76
CA TYR A 120 10.22 -20.76 -16.53
C TYR A 120 8.89 -21.46 -16.28
N VAL A 121 8.93 -22.72 -15.85
CA VAL A 121 7.81 -23.37 -15.15
C VAL A 121 8.29 -23.69 -13.75
N LEU A 122 7.57 -23.18 -12.77
CA LEU A 122 7.84 -23.32 -11.35
C LEU A 122 6.80 -24.25 -10.74
N ASP A 123 7.25 -25.10 -9.81
CA ASP A 123 6.39 -25.98 -9.01
C ASP A 123 6.30 -25.46 -7.56
N PRO A 124 5.23 -24.75 -7.18
CA PRO A 124 5.03 -24.25 -5.82
C PRO A 124 4.94 -25.36 -4.77
N ALA A 125 4.41 -26.54 -5.11
CA ALA A 125 4.32 -27.68 -4.19
C ALA A 125 5.70 -28.24 -3.81
N GLN A 126 6.73 -27.95 -4.62
CA GLN A 126 8.13 -28.22 -4.31
C GLN A 126 8.91 -26.97 -3.86
N GLY A 127 8.23 -25.92 -3.37
CA GLY A 127 8.88 -24.69 -2.90
C GLY A 127 9.41 -23.82 -4.04
N PHE A 128 8.62 -23.65 -5.11
CA PHE A 128 8.96 -22.86 -6.31
C PHE A 128 10.22 -23.37 -7.03
N LYS A 129 10.36 -24.69 -7.11
CA LYS A 129 11.42 -25.34 -7.86
C LYS A 129 11.31 -25.03 -9.35
N VAL A 130 12.42 -24.70 -9.99
CA VAL A 130 12.50 -24.58 -11.46
C VAL A 130 12.48 -25.98 -12.06
N VAL A 131 11.32 -26.40 -12.56
CA VAL A 131 11.13 -27.70 -13.19
C VAL A 131 11.31 -27.64 -14.71
N TYR A 132 11.21 -26.45 -15.30
CA TYR A 132 11.56 -26.19 -16.69
C TYR A 132 12.11 -24.77 -16.87
N TYR A 133 13.12 -24.64 -17.72
CA TYR A 133 13.63 -23.34 -18.20
C TYR A 133 14.09 -23.47 -19.65
N GLY A 134 13.49 -22.69 -20.56
CA GLY A 134 13.89 -22.70 -21.96
C GLY A 134 12.88 -22.11 -22.93
N ALA A 135 12.89 -22.61 -24.17
CA ALA A 135 12.03 -22.10 -25.22
C ALA A 135 10.57 -22.56 -25.06
N LEU A 136 9.61 -21.65 -25.25
CA LEU A 136 8.18 -21.97 -25.24
C LEU A 136 7.80 -23.18 -26.12
N ASN A 137 8.27 -23.18 -27.37
CA ASN A 137 8.03 -24.19 -28.39
C ASN A 137 9.11 -24.11 -29.51
N ASP A 138 9.01 -24.94 -30.55
CA ASP A 138 9.93 -24.91 -31.70
C ASP A 138 9.42 -24.20 -32.97
N ARG A 139 8.31 -23.44 -32.87
CA ARG A 139 7.77 -22.68 -34.02
C ARG A 139 8.74 -21.59 -34.46
N GLN A 140 9.47 -21.00 -33.51
CA GLN A 140 10.36 -19.87 -33.76
C GLN A 140 11.78 -20.12 -33.28
N THR A 141 12.74 -19.70 -34.11
CA THR A 141 14.14 -19.57 -33.73
C THR A 141 14.68 -18.25 -34.26
N TYR A 142 15.94 -17.93 -33.94
CA TYR A 142 16.62 -16.80 -34.58
C TYR A 142 16.54 -16.91 -36.12
N GLU A 143 16.01 -15.87 -36.78
CA GLU A 143 15.80 -15.76 -38.24
C GLU A 143 14.89 -16.80 -38.91
N ARG A 144 14.17 -17.66 -38.16
CA ARG A 144 13.30 -18.68 -38.76
C ARG A 144 11.98 -18.82 -38.00
N GLN A 145 10.91 -18.99 -38.76
CA GLN A 145 9.57 -19.20 -38.24
C GLN A 145 8.84 -20.26 -39.06
N ARG A 146 8.01 -21.06 -38.40
CA ARG A 146 7.06 -21.98 -39.02
C ARG A 146 5.62 -21.50 -38.76
N ASN A 147 4.69 -22.02 -39.55
CA ASN A 147 3.26 -21.75 -39.32
C ASN A 147 2.79 -22.36 -37.99
N GLU A 148 3.29 -23.54 -37.64
CA GLU A 148 2.91 -24.30 -36.45
C GLU A 148 4.16 -24.84 -35.75
N ALA A 149 4.08 -25.01 -34.43
CA ALA A 149 5.07 -25.75 -33.65
C ALA A 149 4.89 -27.27 -33.87
N ASN A 150 5.99 -28.02 -33.84
CA ASN A 150 5.97 -29.48 -33.76
C ASN A 150 6.25 -29.98 -32.33
N ASN A 151 6.91 -29.17 -31.50
CA ASN A 151 7.24 -29.48 -30.11
C ASN A 151 6.77 -28.34 -29.20
N HIS A 152 6.11 -28.67 -28.08
CA HIS A 152 5.47 -27.73 -27.18
C HIS A 152 6.05 -27.83 -25.77
N PHE A 153 7.36 -27.55 -25.64
CA PHE A 153 8.14 -27.86 -24.44
C PHE A 153 7.52 -27.35 -23.13
N ALA A 154 7.10 -26.08 -23.08
CA ALA A 154 6.49 -25.53 -21.86
C ALA A 154 5.14 -26.19 -21.55
N ALA A 155 4.31 -26.47 -22.57
CA ALA A 155 3.03 -27.15 -22.38
C ALA A 155 3.20 -28.58 -21.87
N ASP A 156 4.19 -29.30 -22.41
CA ASP A 156 4.53 -30.66 -22.00
C ASP A 156 5.04 -30.66 -20.54
N ALA A 157 5.88 -29.69 -20.17
CA ALA A 157 6.38 -29.54 -18.81
C ALA A 157 5.26 -29.23 -17.81
N ILE A 158 4.38 -28.27 -18.12
CA ILE A 158 3.21 -27.95 -17.27
C ILE A 158 2.32 -29.17 -17.13
N SER A 159 2.06 -29.90 -18.22
CA SER A 159 1.24 -31.12 -18.17
C SER A 159 1.83 -32.19 -17.24
N GLN A 160 3.16 -32.35 -17.22
CA GLN A 160 3.84 -33.28 -16.31
C GLN A 160 3.74 -32.82 -14.85
N VAL A 161 3.91 -31.52 -14.57
CA VAL A 161 3.71 -30.95 -13.23
C VAL A 161 2.28 -31.20 -12.74
N LEU A 162 1.28 -30.88 -13.56
CA LEU A 162 -0.14 -31.09 -13.23
C LEU A 162 -0.50 -32.57 -13.03
N ALA A 163 0.21 -33.47 -13.69
CA ALA A 163 0.07 -34.92 -13.49
C ALA A 163 0.80 -35.45 -12.24
N GLY A 164 1.59 -34.61 -11.55
CA GLY A 164 2.45 -35.02 -10.45
C GLY A 164 3.62 -35.91 -10.90
N GLU A 165 4.05 -35.76 -12.16
CA GLU A 165 5.15 -36.50 -12.77
C GLU A 165 6.46 -35.69 -12.69
N ASP A 166 7.60 -36.39 -12.65
CA ASP A 166 8.89 -35.73 -12.82
C ASP A 166 8.99 -35.13 -14.24
N VAL A 167 9.35 -33.85 -14.33
CA VAL A 167 9.50 -33.18 -15.62
C VAL A 167 10.73 -33.74 -16.36
N THR A 168 10.48 -34.37 -17.50
CA THR A 168 11.53 -34.97 -18.36
C THR A 168 11.78 -34.15 -19.63
N VAL A 169 11.08 -33.03 -19.81
CA VAL A 169 11.20 -32.19 -21.00
C VAL A 169 12.55 -31.47 -21.00
N GLU A 170 13.35 -31.69 -22.04
CA GLU A 170 14.61 -30.98 -22.23
C GLU A 170 14.41 -29.73 -23.11
N ALA A 171 14.87 -28.58 -22.63
CA ALA A 171 14.92 -27.37 -23.43
C ALA A 171 15.95 -27.50 -24.58
N PRO A 172 15.65 -26.97 -25.78
CA PRO A 172 16.65 -26.87 -26.84
C PRO A 172 17.87 -26.05 -26.40
N ALA A 173 19.07 -26.48 -26.80
CA ALA A 173 20.30 -25.75 -26.49
C ALA A 173 20.36 -24.33 -27.11
N ILE A 174 19.57 -24.07 -28.17
CA ILE A 174 19.48 -22.76 -28.80
C ILE A 174 18.39 -21.95 -28.11
N ARG A 175 18.80 -20.91 -27.38
CA ARG A 175 17.90 -19.95 -26.75
C ARG A 175 17.63 -18.80 -27.71
N ALA A 176 16.45 -18.81 -28.33
CA ALA A 176 15.97 -17.71 -29.15
C ALA A 176 15.53 -16.57 -28.23
N GLY A 177 16.07 -15.37 -28.41
CA GLY A 177 15.81 -14.23 -27.54
C GLY A 177 16.84 -13.12 -27.73
N CYS A 178 16.43 -11.89 -27.43
CA CYS A 178 17.32 -10.74 -27.37
C CYS A 178 18.21 -10.86 -26.13
N MET A 179 19.46 -10.36 -26.19
CA MET A 179 20.33 -10.35 -25.00
C MET A 179 19.80 -9.33 -24.00
N ILE A 180 19.76 -9.72 -22.73
CA ILE A 180 19.53 -8.82 -21.60
C ILE A 180 20.90 -8.49 -21.00
N ASN A 181 21.12 -7.22 -20.70
CA ASN A 181 22.39 -6.77 -20.13
C ASN A 181 22.23 -6.62 -18.62
N PHE A 182 22.90 -7.48 -17.85
CA PHE A 182 23.07 -7.38 -16.40
C PHE A 182 24.50 -6.90 -16.11
N PRO A 183 24.73 -5.59 -15.90
CA PRO A 183 26.07 -5.06 -15.63
C PRO A 183 26.67 -5.67 -14.35
N GLU A 184 25.88 -5.80 -13.29
CA GLU A 184 26.36 -6.19 -11.97
C GLU A 184 26.72 -7.67 -11.86
N GLN A 185 26.11 -8.55 -12.66
CA GLN A 185 26.63 -9.92 -12.86
C GLN A 185 28.12 -9.96 -13.30
N ARG A 186 28.59 -8.98 -14.08
CA ARG A 186 30.01 -8.92 -14.49
C ARG A 186 30.90 -8.31 -13.42
N ASN A 187 30.31 -7.54 -12.50
CA ASN A 187 30.97 -6.82 -11.43
C ASN A 187 30.88 -7.55 -10.08
N GLN A 188 30.39 -8.79 -10.04
CA GLN A 188 30.25 -9.58 -8.79
C GLN A 188 31.52 -9.61 -7.92
N THR A 189 32.71 -9.64 -8.54
CA THR A 189 33.96 -9.59 -7.77
C THR A 189 34.25 -8.23 -7.15
N GLU A 190 33.73 -7.16 -7.76
CA GLU A 190 33.83 -5.79 -7.27
C GLU A 190 32.83 -5.52 -6.14
N HIS A 191 31.73 -6.27 -6.04
CA HIS A 191 30.78 -6.17 -4.91
C HIS A 191 31.43 -6.43 -3.55
N MET A 192 32.50 -7.24 -3.51
CA MET A 192 33.31 -7.42 -2.29
C MET A 192 34.02 -6.14 -1.82
N GLN A 193 34.08 -5.10 -2.66
CA GLN A 193 34.65 -3.79 -2.36
C GLN A 193 33.59 -2.76 -1.92
N ILE A 194 32.30 -3.09 -1.98
CA ILE A 194 31.25 -2.20 -1.46
C ILE A 194 31.52 -1.95 0.02
N SER A 195 31.68 -0.68 0.36
CA SER A 195 32.12 -0.23 1.68
C SER A 195 30.95 -0.24 2.65
N TYR A 196 31.01 -1.09 3.68
CA TYR A 196 30.04 -1.04 4.76
C TYR A 196 29.96 0.36 5.39
N ALA A 197 31.09 1.01 5.63
CA ALA A 197 31.11 2.29 6.35
C ALA A 197 30.68 3.49 5.50
N GLU A 198 31.00 3.48 4.20
CA GLU A 198 30.80 4.64 3.31
C GLU A 198 29.57 4.53 2.42
N GLU A 199 29.08 3.31 2.14
CA GLU A 199 27.96 3.07 1.23
C GLU A 199 26.77 2.45 1.97
N ILE A 200 26.98 1.40 2.77
CA ILE A 200 25.86 0.67 3.42
C ILE A 200 25.34 1.37 4.67
N ALA A 201 26.23 1.74 5.59
CA ALA A 201 25.82 2.36 6.86
C ALA A 201 25.05 3.68 6.65
N PRO A 202 25.39 4.56 5.68
CA PRO A 202 24.55 5.71 5.35
C PRO A 202 23.12 5.33 4.91
N ILE A 203 22.97 4.34 4.01
CA ILE A 203 21.66 3.85 3.56
C ILE A 203 20.84 3.36 4.77
N LEU A 204 21.44 2.53 5.63
CA LEU A 204 20.78 2.02 6.83
C LEU A 204 20.42 3.13 7.80
N ARG A 205 21.30 4.13 7.99
CA ARG A 205 21.05 5.24 8.91
C ARG A 205 19.89 6.11 8.49
N GLU A 206 19.80 6.42 7.20
CA GLU A 206 18.76 7.28 6.65
C GLU A 206 17.41 6.55 6.63
N ASN A 207 17.40 5.30 6.17
CA ASN A 207 16.14 4.62 5.83
C ASN A 207 15.67 3.59 6.88
N CYS A 208 16.54 3.11 7.76
CA CYS A 208 16.23 1.97 8.64
C CYS A 208 16.41 2.26 10.13
N VAL A 209 17.49 2.94 10.53
CA VAL A 209 17.91 3.08 11.94
C VAL A 209 16.88 3.83 12.79
N GLU A 210 16.14 4.79 12.23
CA GLU A 210 15.10 5.51 12.97
C GLU A 210 14.05 4.56 13.57
N CYS A 211 13.68 3.51 12.83
CA CYS A 211 12.76 2.48 13.32
C CYS A 211 13.53 1.38 14.07
N HIS A 212 14.71 0.99 13.57
CA HIS A 212 15.59 -0.03 14.12
C HIS A 212 16.63 0.55 15.11
N GLN A 213 16.16 1.25 16.14
CA GLN A 213 16.99 1.74 17.26
C GLN A 213 16.43 1.23 18.59
N GLU A 214 17.19 1.38 19.67
CA GLU A 214 16.72 0.99 21.00
C GLU A 214 15.49 1.83 21.40
N GLY A 215 14.41 1.14 21.79
CA GLY A 215 13.12 1.77 22.07
C GLY A 215 12.33 2.22 20.84
N GLY A 216 12.85 1.97 19.63
CA GLY A 216 12.12 2.11 18.37
C GLY A 216 11.13 0.96 18.13
N ILE A 217 10.45 1.00 17.00
CA ILE A 217 9.39 0.04 16.62
C ILE A 217 9.93 -1.21 15.90
N GLY A 218 11.18 -1.16 15.42
CA GLY A 218 11.81 -2.29 14.76
C GLY A 218 12.03 -3.45 15.74
N PRO A 219 11.94 -4.72 15.30
CA PRO A 219 12.06 -5.88 16.17
C PRO A 219 13.46 -6.06 16.78
N TRP A 220 14.46 -5.32 16.28
CA TRP A 220 15.84 -5.30 16.76
C TRP A 220 16.50 -3.98 16.39
N ALA A 221 17.56 -3.60 17.13
CA ALA A 221 18.29 -2.36 16.93
C ALA A 221 19.54 -2.58 16.06
N MET A 222 19.74 -1.70 15.07
CA MET A 222 20.89 -1.64 14.18
C MET A 222 22.09 -0.96 14.87
N THR A 223 22.72 -1.68 15.79
CA THR A 223 23.73 -1.11 16.72
C THR A 223 25.16 -1.13 16.22
N ASP A 224 25.52 -2.13 15.41
CA ASP A 224 26.88 -2.38 14.94
C ASP A 224 26.87 -3.34 13.75
N TYR A 225 28.01 -3.42 13.07
CA TYR A 225 28.21 -4.27 11.91
C TYR A 225 27.92 -5.74 12.20
N GLU A 226 28.39 -6.29 13.32
CA GLU A 226 28.19 -7.72 13.63
C GLU A 226 26.70 -8.06 13.68
N THR A 227 25.90 -7.14 14.22
CA THR A 227 24.44 -7.23 14.23
C THR A 227 23.88 -7.12 12.80
N ILE A 228 24.28 -6.12 12.02
CA ILE A 228 23.84 -5.98 10.61
C ILE A 228 24.18 -7.23 9.80
N GLN A 229 25.42 -7.74 9.91
CA GLN A 229 25.87 -8.93 9.21
C GLN A 229 25.04 -10.16 9.58
N GLY A 230 24.68 -10.31 10.87
CA GLY A 230 23.81 -11.39 11.33
C GLY A 230 22.41 -11.36 10.70
N TRP A 231 21.87 -10.16 10.44
CA TRP A 231 20.56 -9.96 9.82
C TRP A 231 20.60 -9.79 8.30
N ALA A 232 21.78 -9.74 7.68
CA ALA A 232 21.96 -9.48 6.26
C ALA A 232 21.07 -10.35 5.34
N PRO A 233 20.92 -11.68 5.55
CA PRO A 233 20.00 -12.49 4.74
C PRO A 233 18.54 -12.02 4.83
N MET A 234 18.09 -11.66 6.05
CA MET A 234 16.74 -11.13 6.25
C MET A 234 16.57 -9.76 5.61
N ILE A 235 17.58 -8.87 5.70
CA ILE A 235 17.57 -7.55 5.05
C ILE A 235 17.33 -7.72 3.55
N ARG A 236 18.09 -8.61 2.89
CA ARG A 236 17.90 -8.92 1.46
C ARG A 236 16.49 -9.42 1.17
N GLU A 237 15.97 -10.32 1.99
CA GLU A 237 14.64 -10.91 1.81
C GLU A 237 13.54 -9.85 1.91
N VAL A 238 13.55 -9.00 2.95
CA VAL A 238 12.51 -7.98 3.16
C VAL A 238 12.56 -6.87 2.11
N VAL A 239 13.76 -6.55 1.59
CA VAL A 239 13.92 -5.59 0.49
C VAL A 239 13.41 -6.17 -0.83
N ARG A 240 13.78 -7.42 -1.18
CA ARG A 240 13.29 -8.08 -2.42
C ARG A 240 11.80 -8.37 -2.43
N THR A 241 11.17 -8.44 -1.27
CA THR A 241 9.73 -8.68 -1.12
C THR A 241 8.94 -7.41 -0.81
N ASP A 242 9.59 -6.24 -0.88
CA ASP A 242 8.99 -4.93 -0.63
C ASP A 242 8.22 -4.86 0.72
N ARG A 243 8.76 -5.56 1.72
CA ARG A 243 8.32 -5.48 3.13
C ARG A 243 9.03 -4.36 3.88
N MET A 244 10.23 -4.01 3.43
CA MET A 244 11.04 -2.92 3.97
C MET A 244 11.75 -2.17 2.85
N PRO A 245 11.90 -0.84 2.96
CA PRO A 245 11.29 0.01 3.97
C PRO A 245 9.75 0.01 3.84
N PRO A 246 8.99 0.27 4.92
CA PRO A 246 7.53 0.22 4.89
C PRO A 246 6.95 1.50 4.29
N TRP A 247 7.34 1.80 3.06
CA TRP A 247 6.92 2.93 2.24
C TRP A 247 6.43 2.38 0.91
N HIS A 248 5.14 2.04 0.86
CA HIS A 248 4.58 1.31 -0.27
C HIS A 248 3.93 2.20 -1.33
N ALA A 249 4.23 3.51 -1.31
CA ALA A 249 3.80 4.37 -2.39
C ALA A 249 4.64 4.09 -3.62
N ASP A 250 3.97 3.97 -4.76
CA ASP A 250 4.63 3.82 -6.05
C ASP A 250 5.55 5.04 -6.31
N PRO A 251 6.87 4.85 -6.43
CA PRO A 251 7.81 5.95 -6.60
C PRO A 251 7.67 6.70 -7.93
N SER A 252 6.89 6.17 -8.87
CA SER A 252 6.58 6.84 -10.14
C SER A 252 5.31 7.70 -10.11
N ILE A 253 4.55 7.67 -9.01
CA ILE A 253 3.28 8.39 -8.85
C ILE A 253 3.35 9.34 -7.66
N GLY A 254 3.25 10.64 -7.95
CA GLY A 254 3.27 11.69 -6.93
C GLY A 254 4.64 11.91 -6.30
N THR A 255 4.79 13.02 -5.58
CA THR A 255 5.94 13.29 -4.71
C THR A 255 5.46 13.72 -3.35
N PHE A 256 6.08 13.18 -2.29
CA PHE A 256 5.59 13.30 -0.93
C PHE A 256 6.69 13.76 0.02
N HIS A 257 6.30 14.58 1.01
CA HIS A 257 7.19 14.93 2.10
C HIS A 257 7.57 13.69 2.92
N ASN A 258 8.85 13.58 3.26
CA ASN A 258 9.42 12.48 4.06
C ASN A 258 9.24 11.09 3.42
N ALA A 259 9.28 10.99 2.09
CA ALA A 259 9.36 9.70 1.40
C ALA A 259 10.55 8.88 1.94
N ARG A 260 10.34 7.56 2.10
CA ARG A 260 11.31 6.64 2.72
C ARG A 260 11.60 5.43 1.84
N ASP A 261 11.40 5.56 0.54
CA ASP A 261 11.78 4.57 -0.44
C ASP A 261 13.30 4.45 -0.56
N LEU A 262 13.77 3.27 -0.95
CA LEU A 262 15.14 3.09 -1.41
C LEU A 262 15.19 3.35 -2.90
N THR A 263 16.17 4.14 -3.33
CA THR A 263 16.44 4.28 -4.77
C THR A 263 16.87 2.95 -5.39
N VAL A 264 16.80 2.86 -6.73
CA VAL A 264 17.25 1.67 -7.47
C VAL A 264 18.72 1.35 -7.14
N GLU A 265 19.59 2.37 -7.13
CA GLU A 265 21.01 2.22 -6.83
C GLU A 265 21.28 1.81 -5.38
N GLU A 266 20.58 2.38 -4.41
CA GLU A 266 20.71 2.01 -2.99
C GLU A 266 20.24 0.57 -2.77
N THR A 267 19.13 0.18 -3.39
CA THR A 267 18.60 -1.19 -3.34
C THR A 267 19.60 -2.19 -3.93
N GLN A 268 20.15 -1.90 -5.11
CA GLN A 268 21.18 -2.72 -5.75
C GLN A 268 22.42 -2.83 -4.86
N THR A 269 22.96 -1.71 -4.39
CA THR A 269 24.18 -1.67 -3.57
C THR A 269 24.01 -2.46 -2.28
N LEU A 270 22.87 -2.28 -1.59
CA LEU A 270 22.57 -3.03 -0.36
C LEU A 270 22.47 -4.53 -0.63
N VAL A 271 21.71 -4.95 -1.64
CA VAL A 271 21.50 -6.38 -1.94
C VAL A 271 22.79 -7.03 -2.44
N HIS A 272 23.53 -6.40 -3.36
CA HIS A 272 24.80 -6.92 -3.86
C HIS A 272 25.86 -7.02 -2.77
N TRP A 273 25.92 -6.06 -1.83
CA TRP A 273 26.78 -6.17 -0.66
C TRP A 273 26.42 -7.37 0.22
N VAL A 274 25.13 -7.61 0.47
CA VAL A 274 24.69 -8.81 1.20
C VAL A 274 25.09 -10.09 0.46
N GLU A 275 24.87 -10.15 -0.85
CA GLU A 275 25.18 -11.32 -1.68
C GLU A 275 26.68 -11.58 -1.82
N ALA A 276 27.51 -10.54 -1.72
CA ALA A 276 28.97 -10.65 -1.61
C ALA A 276 29.45 -11.17 -0.23
N GLY A 277 28.53 -11.49 0.68
CA GLY A 277 28.83 -11.99 2.03
C GLY A 277 28.89 -10.89 3.10
N ALA A 278 28.32 -9.71 2.81
CA ALA A 278 28.27 -8.55 3.70
C ALA A 278 29.66 -8.17 4.25
N PRO A 279 30.65 -7.87 3.39
CA PRO A 279 32.02 -7.59 3.83
C PRO A 279 32.09 -6.34 4.73
N ARG A 280 32.84 -6.46 5.84
CA ARG A 280 33.07 -5.35 6.79
C ARG A 280 33.85 -4.17 6.21
N GLY A 281 34.82 -4.44 5.34
CA GLY A 281 35.84 -3.46 4.97
C GLY A 281 36.76 -3.06 6.13
N GLU A 282 37.43 -1.91 5.99
CA GLU A 282 38.29 -1.30 7.02
C GLU A 282 37.58 -0.08 7.67
N GLY A 283 38.18 0.52 8.69
CA GLY A 283 37.68 1.75 9.33
C GLY A 283 36.77 1.52 10.54
N GLU A 284 36.40 2.62 11.21
CA GLU A 284 35.47 2.60 12.34
C GLU A 284 34.06 2.19 11.87
N ASP A 285 33.26 1.65 12.78
CA ASP A 285 31.88 1.29 12.48
C ASP A 285 30.98 2.52 12.68
N PRO A 286 30.33 3.04 11.63
CA PRO A 286 29.49 4.23 11.77
C PRO A 286 28.21 4.02 12.58
N LEU A 287 27.80 2.76 12.78
CA LEU A 287 26.64 2.42 13.63
C LEU A 287 27.06 2.19 15.08
N ALA A 288 28.28 1.70 15.32
CA ALA A 288 28.76 1.41 16.66
C ALA A 288 28.75 2.65 17.56
N GLY A 289 28.06 2.54 18.69
CA GLY A 289 27.99 3.63 19.67
C GLY A 289 27.04 4.75 19.27
N LEU A 290 26.21 4.59 18.23
CA LEU A 290 25.01 5.39 18.02
C LEU A 290 24.10 5.21 19.24
N ASN A 291 24.20 6.13 20.19
CA ASN A 291 23.29 6.21 21.33
C ASN A 291 22.00 6.93 20.91
N LEU A 292 21.35 6.42 19.86
CA LEU A 292 20.07 6.91 19.40
C LEU A 292 18.99 6.23 20.25
N HIS A 293 18.39 7.00 21.14
CA HIS A 293 17.16 6.63 21.82
C HIS A 293 16.09 7.52 21.20
N ALA A 294 14.98 6.92 20.75
CA ALA A 294 13.82 7.70 20.35
C ALA A 294 13.44 8.63 21.53
N PRO A 295 13.52 9.96 21.37
CA PRO A 295 13.21 10.86 22.46
C PRO A 295 11.75 10.68 22.89
N ASP A 296 11.47 10.81 24.18
CA ASP A 296 10.09 10.77 24.68
C ASP A 296 9.19 11.82 24.01
N TRP A 297 9.79 12.96 23.60
CA TRP A 297 9.14 14.08 22.93
C TRP A 297 10.05 14.62 21.81
N PRO A 298 9.92 14.13 20.56
CA PRO A 298 10.80 14.48 19.44
C PRO A 298 10.77 15.96 19.06
N LEU A 299 9.68 16.67 19.36
CA LEU A 299 9.53 18.11 19.07
C LEU A 299 9.92 19.02 20.25
N GLY A 300 10.51 18.46 21.31
CA GLY A 300 10.78 19.17 22.58
C GLY A 300 9.64 18.99 23.60
N GLU A 301 9.72 19.65 24.75
CA GLU A 301 8.69 19.56 25.80
C GLU A 301 7.33 20.11 25.32
N PRO A 302 6.23 19.34 25.40
CA PRO A 302 4.89 19.83 25.04
C PRO A 302 4.35 20.91 25.99
N ASP A 303 3.49 21.78 25.48
CA ASP A 303 2.81 22.82 26.28
C ASP A 303 1.71 22.23 27.18
N LEU A 304 1.07 21.15 26.73
CA LEU A 304 0.09 20.38 27.49
C LEU A 304 0.35 18.89 27.32
N ILE A 305 0.41 18.14 28.43
CA ILE A 305 0.49 16.68 28.42
C ILE A 305 -0.77 16.11 29.06
N LEU A 306 -1.50 15.30 28.32
CA LEU A 306 -2.61 14.49 28.85
C LEU A 306 -2.16 13.04 29.01
N THR A 307 -2.56 12.43 30.13
CA THR A 307 -2.26 11.02 30.43
C THR A 307 -3.55 10.22 30.36
N LEU A 308 -3.57 9.18 29.51
CA LEU A 308 -4.73 8.32 29.37
C LEU A 308 -4.84 7.37 30.57
N PRO A 309 -6.05 6.84 30.85
CA PRO A 309 -6.22 5.75 31.79
C PRO A 309 -5.37 4.54 31.39
N ALA A 310 -4.78 3.86 32.37
CA ALA A 310 -3.99 2.65 32.09
C ALA A 310 -4.89 1.53 31.55
N TYR A 311 -4.39 0.80 30.55
CA TYR A 311 -5.06 -0.34 29.92
C TYR A 311 -4.21 -1.60 30.07
N THR A 312 -4.82 -2.73 30.39
CA THR A 312 -4.13 -4.03 30.48
C THR A 312 -4.39 -4.80 29.19
N VAL A 313 -3.36 -4.91 28.35
CA VAL A 313 -3.40 -5.68 27.11
C VAL A 313 -3.19 -7.16 27.46
N PRO A 314 -4.09 -8.07 27.05
CA PRO A 314 -3.94 -9.50 27.31
C PRO A 314 -2.75 -10.08 26.54
N ALA A 315 -2.29 -11.27 26.96
CA ALA A 315 -1.19 -11.95 26.29
C ALA A 315 -1.52 -12.42 24.86
N THR A 316 -2.77 -12.77 24.59
CA THR A 316 -3.24 -13.29 23.30
C THR A 316 -4.69 -12.87 23.05
N GLY A 317 -5.16 -13.01 21.81
CA GLY A 317 -6.55 -12.76 21.41
C GLY A 317 -6.70 -11.48 20.60
N VAL A 318 -7.95 -11.11 20.33
CA VAL A 318 -8.32 -9.82 19.70
C VAL A 318 -8.70 -8.85 20.81
N VAL A 319 -8.23 -7.61 20.71
CA VAL A 319 -8.55 -6.53 21.64
C VAL A 319 -9.45 -5.55 20.92
N ASP A 320 -10.71 -5.46 21.34
CA ASP A 320 -11.62 -4.44 20.83
C ASP A 320 -11.04 -3.04 21.08
N TYR A 321 -11.31 -2.12 20.16
CA TYR A 321 -10.93 -0.71 20.28
C TYR A 321 -11.38 -0.11 21.62
N ALA A 322 -10.47 0.59 22.30
CA ALA A 322 -10.77 1.28 23.54
C ALA A 322 -10.96 2.79 23.29
N TYR A 323 -11.99 3.36 23.93
CA TYR A 323 -12.39 4.75 23.70
C TYR A 323 -12.31 5.63 24.97
N PRO A 324 -11.10 5.86 25.54
CA PRO A 324 -10.99 6.72 26.70
C PRO A 324 -11.27 8.18 26.34
N VAL A 325 -11.71 8.94 27.35
CA VAL A 325 -11.95 10.38 27.26
C VAL A 325 -11.18 11.05 28.38
N VAL A 326 -10.48 12.15 28.07
CA VAL A 326 -9.74 12.96 29.04
C VAL A 326 -10.22 14.40 28.95
N GLU A 327 -10.55 15.02 30.09
CA GLU A 327 -10.98 16.42 30.14
C GLU A 327 -9.85 17.34 29.63
N ASN A 328 -10.23 18.36 28.86
CA ASN A 328 -9.31 19.39 28.39
C ASN A 328 -9.18 20.48 29.47
N PRO A 329 -7.99 20.66 30.08
CA PRO A 329 -7.82 21.58 31.20
C PRO A 329 -7.62 23.04 30.78
N LEU A 330 -7.55 23.34 29.48
CA LEU A 330 -7.32 24.71 29.01
C LEU A 330 -8.46 25.64 29.41
N THR A 331 -8.09 26.86 29.77
CA THR A 331 -9.02 27.93 30.15
C THR A 331 -9.13 29.04 29.10
N GLU A 332 -8.28 29.01 28.08
CA GLU A 332 -8.23 29.98 26.99
C GLU A 332 -8.09 29.23 25.66
N ASP A 333 -8.73 29.74 24.61
CA ASP A 333 -8.65 29.17 23.27
C ASP A 333 -7.24 29.36 22.70
N THR A 334 -6.74 28.35 22.00
CA THR A 334 -5.43 28.39 21.35
C THR A 334 -5.46 27.67 20.00
N TRP A 335 -4.30 27.53 19.37
CA TRP A 335 -4.12 26.83 18.11
C TRP A 335 -3.06 25.76 18.25
N LEU A 336 -3.38 24.58 17.74
CA LEU A 336 -2.51 23.42 17.73
C LEU A 336 -1.54 23.52 16.54
N ARG A 337 -0.25 23.46 16.82
CA ARG A 337 0.84 23.35 15.83
C ARG A 337 1.21 21.90 15.59
N ALA A 338 1.26 21.10 16.65
CA ALA A 338 1.64 19.71 16.56
C ALA A 338 1.10 18.92 17.74
N THR A 339 1.04 17.61 17.56
CA THR A 339 0.75 16.64 18.61
C THR A 339 1.76 15.51 18.53
N THR A 340 2.24 15.02 19.66
CA THR A 340 3.06 13.80 19.75
C THR A 340 2.40 12.84 20.72
N VAL A 341 2.26 11.57 20.35
CA VAL A 341 1.84 10.52 21.28
C VAL A 341 3.06 9.77 21.79
N ARG A 342 3.12 9.61 23.11
CA ARG A 342 4.08 8.75 23.79
C ARG A 342 3.36 7.50 24.30
N ALA A 343 3.46 6.41 23.54
CA ALA A 343 2.96 5.12 23.96
C ALA A 343 3.62 4.70 25.28
N GLY A 344 2.83 4.24 26.26
CA GLY A 344 3.37 3.72 27.52
C GLY A 344 4.14 2.41 27.30
N ASN A 345 3.71 1.61 26.32
CA ASN A 345 4.47 0.50 25.77
C ASN A 345 4.26 0.39 24.24
N ARG A 346 5.34 0.66 23.47
CA ARG A 346 5.35 0.61 22.00
C ARG A 346 5.17 -0.80 21.41
N GLU A 347 5.37 -1.87 22.18
CA GLU A 347 5.15 -3.25 21.69
C GLU A 347 3.65 -3.52 21.45
N VAL A 348 2.76 -2.87 22.20
CA VAL A 348 1.32 -3.18 22.20
C VAL A 348 0.43 -2.09 21.63
N VAL A 349 0.85 -0.82 21.60
CA VAL A 349 0.06 0.27 21.01
C VAL A 349 0.27 0.27 19.50
N HIS A 350 -0.77 -0.05 18.73
CA HIS A 350 -0.70 -0.08 17.27
C HIS A 350 -1.04 1.28 16.66
N HIS A 351 -2.13 1.91 17.10
CA HIS A 351 -2.42 3.29 16.75
C HIS A 351 -3.21 3.99 17.86
N VAL A 352 -3.20 5.33 17.82
CA VAL A 352 -4.01 6.22 18.66
C VAL A 352 -4.57 7.32 17.77
N LEU A 353 -5.89 7.44 17.70
CA LEU A 353 -6.53 8.63 17.13
C LEU A 353 -7.04 9.50 18.27
N SER A 354 -7.04 10.82 18.07
CA SER A 354 -7.57 11.77 19.04
C SER A 354 -8.42 12.84 18.38
N GLY A 355 -9.47 13.28 19.07
CA GLY A 355 -10.32 14.36 18.59
C GLY A 355 -10.94 15.17 19.72
N TYR A 356 -11.22 16.43 19.41
CA TYR A 356 -11.82 17.38 20.34
C TYR A 356 -13.35 17.22 20.39
N MET A 357 -13.92 17.37 21.58
CA MET A 357 -15.36 17.39 21.85
C MET A 357 -15.68 18.58 22.78
N SER A 358 -16.62 19.44 22.38
CA SER A 358 -17.09 20.53 23.25
C SER A 358 -17.85 20.02 24.48
N GLU A 359 -18.48 18.85 24.38
CA GLU A 359 -19.20 18.20 25.47
C GLU A 359 -18.46 16.95 25.96
N VAL A 360 -18.43 16.76 27.28
CA VAL A 360 -17.87 15.55 27.89
C VAL A 360 -18.97 14.48 27.96
N PRO A 361 -18.80 13.30 27.32
CA PRO A 361 -19.77 12.22 27.38
C PRO A 361 -20.10 11.81 28.82
N ALA A 362 -21.38 11.79 29.18
CA ALA A 362 -21.83 11.56 30.55
C ALA A 362 -21.54 10.15 31.09
N ASP A 363 -21.37 9.17 30.21
CA ASP A 363 -21.00 7.79 30.54
C ASP A 363 -19.47 7.54 30.51
N GLY A 364 -18.69 8.58 30.18
CA GLY A 364 -17.23 8.53 30.07
C GLY A 364 -16.72 7.71 28.90
N ARG A 365 -17.59 7.33 27.94
CA ARG A 365 -17.19 6.57 26.74
C ARG A 365 -17.14 7.51 25.54
N GLY A 366 -16.01 7.51 24.86
CA GLY A 366 -15.85 8.23 23.60
C GLY A 366 -16.37 7.43 22.41
N SER A 367 -16.40 8.09 21.26
CA SER A 367 -16.47 7.50 19.92
C SER A 367 -15.92 8.54 18.94
N THR A 368 -15.29 8.09 17.86
CA THR A 368 -14.81 8.97 16.78
C THR A 368 -15.94 9.82 16.19
N SER A 369 -17.18 9.30 16.19
CA SER A 369 -18.37 10.01 15.71
C SER A 369 -18.76 11.25 16.52
N LEU A 370 -18.24 11.40 17.74
CA LEU A 370 -18.51 12.55 18.60
C LEU A 370 -17.51 13.69 18.39
N TRP A 371 -16.44 13.47 17.63
CA TRP A 371 -15.36 14.45 17.47
C TRP A 371 -15.77 15.54 16.50
N GLU A 372 -15.52 16.80 16.89
CA GLU A 372 -15.75 17.95 16.01
C GLU A 372 -14.63 18.10 14.98
N PHE A 373 -13.40 17.74 15.36
CA PHE A 373 -12.22 17.66 14.51
C PHE A 373 -11.13 16.80 15.17
N SER A 374 -10.20 16.30 14.35
CA SER A 374 -9.04 15.55 14.81
C SER A 374 -8.02 16.47 15.49
N THR A 375 -7.44 16.02 16.60
CA THR A 375 -6.32 16.67 17.28
C THR A 375 -4.98 15.97 17.00
N GLY A 376 -4.95 15.12 15.98
CA GLY A 376 -3.79 14.32 15.58
C GLY A 376 -3.89 12.88 16.06
N GLY A 377 -2.87 12.10 15.72
CA GLY A 377 -2.80 10.69 16.07
C GLY A 377 -1.38 10.14 16.08
N TYR A 378 -1.34 8.83 16.23
CA TYR A 378 -0.16 7.99 16.24
C TYR A 378 -0.47 6.73 15.47
N ALA A 379 0.43 6.38 14.57
CA ALA A 379 0.52 5.05 14.02
C ALA A 379 1.96 4.56 14.20
N VAL A 380 2.17 3.26 14.13
CA VAL A 380 3.51 2.67 14.23
C VAL A 380 4.43 3.31 13.19
N GLY A 381 5.45 4.06 13.65
CA GLY A 381 6.42 4.75 12.80
C GLY A 381 6.07 6.18 12.39
N ALA A 382 4.99 6.74 12.94
CA ALA A 382 4.58 8.14 12.78
C ALA A 382 4.06 8.68 14.13
N GLU A 383 4.98 9.12 15.00
CA GLU A 383 4.67 9.46 16.39
C GLU A 383 4.11 10.88 16.59
N SER A 384 4.35 11.76 15.62
CA SER A 384 3.96 13.15 15.67
C SER A 384 3.12 13.54 14.46
N THR A 385 2.05 14.30 14.71
CA THR A 385 1.31 15.03 13.69
C THR A 385 1.75 16.48 13.75
N VAL A 386 2.36 17.01 12.70
CA VAL A 386 2.84 18.39 12.63
C VAL A 386 2.03 19.14 11.59
N ALA A 387 1.49 20.30 11.94
CA ALA A 387 0.83 21.18 11.00
C ALA A 387 1.86 21.79 10.04
N GLN A 388 1.46 22.00 8.78
CA GLN A 388 2.27 22.71 7.79
C GLN A 388 2.62 24.13 8.24
N GLU A 389 3.65 24.71 7.64
CA GLU A 389 4.06 26.09 7.91
C GLU A 389 2.87 27.06 7.79
N ASN A 390 2.73 27.95 8.78
CA ASN A 390 1.65 28.95 8.86
C ASN A 390 0.22 28.36 8.86
N SER A 391 0.06 27.09 9.28
CA SER A 391 -1.23 26.42 9.44
C SER A 391 -1.42 25.84 10.85
N GLY A 392 -2.65 25.54 11.22
CA GLY A 392 -2.96 24.84 12.47
C GLY A 392 -4.42 24.47 12.63
N VAL A 393 -4.71 23.73 13.70
CA VAL A 393 -6.07 23.30 14.07
C VAL A 393 -6.52 24.11 15.29
N PRO A 394 -7.76 24.64 15.33
CA PRO A 394 -8.25 25.33 16.53
C PRO A 394 -8.26 24.37 17.72
N PHE A 395 -7.90 24.86 18.90
CA PHE A 395 -7.92 24.07 20.13
C PHE A 395 -8.61 24.89 21.24
N PRO A 396 -9.95 24.82 21.34
CA PRO A 396 -10.72 25.63 22.29
C PRO A 396 -10.44 25.28 23.75
N ALA A 397 -10.80 26.21 24.64
CA ALA A 397 -10.81 25.98 26.09
C ALA A 397 -11.92 25.02 26.53
N GLY A 398 -11.64 24.18 27.52
CA GLY A 398 -12.60 23.24 28.10
C GLY A 398 -13.02 22.10 27.14
N GLY A 399 -14.10 21.40 27.47
CA GLY A 399 -14.51 20.19 26.76
C GLY A 399 -13.65 18.97 27.13
N ALA A 400 -13.50 18.05 26.19
CA ALA A 400 -12.67 16.86 26.35
C ALA A 400 -11.98 16.44 25.05
N ILE A 401 -10.90 15.68 25.21
CA ILE A 401 -10.23 14.96 24.13
C ILE A 401 -10.68 13.49 24.21
N GLY A 402 -11.32 13.02 23.16
CA GLY A 402 -11.64 11.61 22.97
C GLY A 402 -10.50 10.90 22.27
N PHE A 403 -10.32 9.62 22.57
CA PHE A 403 -9.29 8.78 21.96
C PHE A 403 -9.91 7.51 21.40
N GLN A 404 -9.31 6.98 20.34
CA GLN A 404 -9.52 5.61 19.88
C GLN A 404 -8.17 4.90 19.93
N MET A 405 -8.06 3.89 20.80
CA MET A 405 -6.85 3.12 21.05
C MET A 405 -6.99 1.73 20.42
N HIS A 406 -6.02 1.34 19.59
CA HIS A 406 -5.91 -0.01 19.07
C HIS A 406 -4.65 -0.70 19.63
N TYR A 407 -4.85 -1.88 20.20
CA TYR A 407 -3.80 -2.65 20.87
C TYR A 407 -3.59 -4.02 20.22
N THR A 408 -2.32 -4.42 20.06
CA THR A 408 -1.93 -5.74 19.55
C THR A 408 -1.28 -6.57 20.66
N PRO A 409 -1.83 -7.74 21.03
CA PRO A 409 -1.18 -8.66 21.98
C PRO A 409 0.16 -9.21 21.49
N VAL A 410 1.14 -9.29 22.39
CA VAL A 410 2.54 -9.72 22.06
C VAL A 410 2.99 -10.97 22.80
N GLY A 411 2.06 -11.85 23.17
CA GLY A 411 2.37 -13.14 23.83
C GLY A 411 2.60 -13.04 25.35
N ARG A 412 2.48 -11.85 25.93
CA ARG A 412 2.51 -11.61 27.38
C ARG A 412 1.57 -10.46 27.76
N GLU A 413 1.01 -10.53 28.97
CA GLU A 413 0.18 -9.44 29.49
C GLU A 413 1.06 -8.21 29.77
N ILE A 414 0.62 -7.05 29.29
CA ILE A 414 1.34 -5.78 29.40
C ILE A 414 0.36 -4.69 29.82
N VAL A 415 0.80 -3.80 30.71
CA VAL A 415 0.05 -2.59 31.03
C VAL A 415 0.60 -1.44 30.19
N ASP A 416 -0.27 -0.79 29.43
CA ASP A 416 0.02 0.46 28.73
C ASP A 416 -0.56 1.64 29.50
N GLN A 417 0.16 2.76 29.52
CA GLN A 417 -0.33 4.04 29.97
C GLN A 417 0.19 5.14 29.04
N THR A 418 -0.50 5.29 27.92
CA THR A 418 -0.17 6.26 26.89
C THR A 418 -0.35 7.71 27.34
N GLN A 419 0.49 8.60 26.84
CA GLN A 419 0.38 10.04 27.00
C GLN A 419 0.34 10.72 25.64
N ILE A 420 -0.29 11.90 25.58
CA ILE A 420 -0.29 12.75 24.39
C ILE A 420 0.18 14.15 24.79
N GLY A 421 1.10 14.70 24.00
CA GLY A 421 1.65 16.03 24.14
C GLY A 421 1.12 16.93 23.03
N PHE A 422 0.58 18.09 23.40
CA PHE A 422 0.12 19.13 22.48
C PHE A 422 1.09 20.30 22.48
N TYR A 423 1.39 20.80 21.29
CA TYR A 423 2.26 21.95 21.06
C TYR A 423 1.43 23.06 20.45
N PHE A 424 1.35 24.19 21.15
CA PHE A 424 0.50 25.31 20.77
C PHE A 424 1.27 26.40 20.02
N GLN A 425 0.52 27.25 19.35
CA GLN A 425 1.03 28.41 18.62
C GLN A 425 0.03 29.57 18.69
N GLU A 426 0.49 30.76 18.28
CA GLU A 426 -0.42 31.87 17.98
C GLU A 426 -1.32 31.51 16.79
N GLN A 427 -2.43 32.24 16.62
CA GLN A 427 -3.36 32.02 15.51
C GLN A 427 -2.61 32.04 14.17
N PRO A 428 -2.60 30.93 13.42
CA PRO A 428 -1.98 30.86 12.11
C PRO A 428 -2.85 31.60 11.07
N GLU A 429 -2.30 31.90 9.91
CA GLU A 429 -3.09 32.45 8.80
C GLU A 429 -4.02 31.39 8.18
N LEU A 430 -3.53 30.16 8.07
CA LEU A 430 -4.20 29.07 7.37
C LEU A 430 -4.76 28.02 8.34
N LEU A 431 -5.79 27.31 7.90
CA LEU A 431 -6.29 26.11 8.55
C LEU A 431 -6.50 25.01 7.51
N ASN A 432 -6.27 23.77 7.91
CA ASN A 432 -6.62 22.60 7.12
C ASN A 432 -7.95 22.03 7.60
N ARG A 433 -8.73 21.53 6.65
CA ARG A 433 -9.97 20.78 6.89
C ARG A 433 -9.72 19.31 6.66
N THR A 434 -10.52 18.48 7.31
CA THR A 434 -10.51 17.03 7.10
C THR A 434 -11.86 16.58 6.56
N VAL A 435 -11.82 15.76 5.52
CA VAL A 435 -12.98 15.02 5.00
C VAL A 435 -12.56 13.59 4.72
N VAL A 436 -13.52 12.68 4.60
CA VAL A 436 -13.27 11.25 4.40
C VAL A 436 -14.04 10.79 3.18
N ILE A 437 -13.35 10.11 2.26
CA ILE A 437 -13.97 9.21 1.28
C ILE A 437 -14.18 7.88 1.99
N LEU A 438 -15.41 7.37 2.00
CA LEU A 438 -15.73 6.08 2.58
C LEU A 438 -16.73 5.34 1.72
N ASP A 439 -16.70 4.02 1.76
CA ASP A 439 -17.72 3.14 1.20
C ASP A 439 -18.53 2.52 2.35
N ALA A 440 -19.82 2.81 2.41
CA ALA A 440 -20.72 2.24 3.42
C ALA A 440 -21.47 0.98 2.93
N SER A 441 -21.35 0.66 1.63
CA SER A 441 -21.91 -0.47 0.90
C SER A 441 -21.02 -1.71 0.98
N LEU A 442 -19.70 -1.51 1.19
CA LEU A 442 -18.64 -2.53 1.17
C LEU A 442 -19.11 -3.93 1.54
N ASP A 443 -18.93 -4.86 0.61
CA ASP A 443 -19.36 -6.24 0.73
C ASP A 443 -18.43 -7.22 0.00
N ILE A 444 -17.45 -7.77 0.72
CA ILE A 444 -16.40 -8.62 0.18
C ILE A 444 -16.83 -10.10 0.31
N PRO A 445 -16.97 -10.85 -0.80
CA PRO A 445 -17.35 -12.25 -0.75
C PRO A 445 -16.31 -13.15 -0.06
N ALA A 446 -16.76 -14.25 0.52
CA ALA A 446 -15.89 -15.26 1.11
C ALA A 446 -14.96 -15.89 0.05
N ASN A 447 -13.69 -16.09 0.40
CA ASN A 447 -12.63 -16.65 -0.44
C ASN A 447 -12.32 -15.85 -1.72
N GLU A 448 -12.77 -14.60 -1.83
CA GLU A 448 -12.50 -13.77 -3.00
C GLU A 448 -11.11 -13.12 -2.89
N PRO A 449 -10.15 -13.45 -3.78
CA PRO A 449 -8.91 -12.71 -3.89
C PRO A 449 -9.14 -11.42 -4.68
N ARG A 450 -8.41 -10.35 -4.35
CA ARG A 450 -8.35 -9.11 -5.15
C ARG A 450 -9.73 -8.49 -5.47
N HIS A 451 -10.67 -8.55 -4.53
CA HIS A 451 -11.97 -7.87 -4.63
C HIS A 451 -11.76 -6.36 -4.66
N VAL A 452 -12.35 -5.67 -5.64
CA VAL A 452 -12.19 -4.22 -5.82
C VAL A 452 -13.42 -3.49 -5.29
N GLU A 453 -13.20 -2.42 -4.52
CA GLU A 453 -14.22 -1.46 -4.14
C GLU A 453 -13.77 -0.05 -4.52
N THR A 454 -14.74 0.79 -4.90
CA THR A 454 -14.51 2.19 -5.28
C THR A 454 -15.46 3.09 -4.53
N ALA A 455 -14.95 4.18 -3.98
CA ALA A 455 -15.76 5.26 -3.43
C ALA A 455 -15.21 6.62 -3.82
N TYR A 456 -16.04 7.66 -3.75
CA TYR A 456 -15.62 8.98 -4.18
C TYR A 456 -16.23 10.12 -3.34
N LEU A 457 -15.68 11.31 -3.55
CA LEU A 457 -16.19 12.57 -3.01
C LEU A 457 -16.11 13.64 -4.10
N GLU A 458 -17.19 14.41 -4.25
CA GLU A 458 -17.24 15.56 -5.16
C GLU A 458 -16.91 16.86 -4.40
N PHE A 459 -16.07 17.72 -4.99
CA PHE A 459 -15.71 19.02 -4.44
C PHE A 459 -16.53 20.13 -5.12
N PRO A 460 -17.52 20.73 -4.43
CA PRO A 460 -18.40 21.73 -5.04
C PRO A 460 -17.74 23.11 -5.26
N TYR A 461 -16.56 23.33 -4.68
CA TYR A 461 -15.80 24.58 -4.77
C TYR A 461 -14.31 24.29 -4.96
N ASP A 462 -13.59 25.29 -5.45
CA ASP A 462 -12.13 25.21 -5.61
C ASP A 462 -11.45 24.94 -4.25
N ALA A 463 -10.59 23.93 -4.22
CA ALA A 463 -9.84 23.52 -3.05
C ALA A 463 -8.39 23.18 -3.39
N GLU A 464 -7.56 22.98 -2.36
CA GLU A 464 -6.21 22.47 -2.46
C GLU A 464 -6.08 21.23 -1.56
N LEU A 465 -5.71 20.10 -2.15
CA LEU A 465 -5.40 18.87 -1.43
C LEU A 465 -4.01 18.97 -0.82
N ILE A 466 -3.92 18.65 0.47
CA ILE A 466 -2.69 18.76 1.25
C ILE A 466 -2.09 17.38 1.52
N SER A 467 -2.92 16.43 1.94
CA SER A 467 -2.49 15.06 2.20
C SER A 467 -3.64 14.07 2.11
N ALA A 468 -3.29 12.80 1.94
CA ALA A 468 -4.21 11.67 1.98
C ALA A 468 -3.72 10.61 2.99
N PHE A 469 -4.65 10.00 3.71
CA PHE A 469 -4.40 8.88 4.62
C PHE A 469 -5.31 7.72 4.22
N PRO A 470 -4.82 6.76 3.42
CA PRO A 470 -5.54 5.54 3.10
C PRO A 470 -5.63 4.59 4.30
N HIS A 471 -6.79 3.98 4.52
CA HIS A 471 -7.07 3.07 5.62
C HIS A 471 -8.00 1.93 5.20
N ALA A 472 -7.53 0.71 5.47
CA ALA A 472 -8.26 -0.55 5.42
C ALA A 472 -7.78 -1.43 6.58
N HIS A 473 -8.41 -2.58 6.79
CA HIS A 473 -8.03 -3.56 7.80
C HIS A 473 -7.20 -4.72 7.19
N TYR A 474 -7.26 -5.93 7.78
CA TYR A 474 -6.37 -7.04 7.48
C TYR A 474 -6.43 -7.55 6.02
N ARG A 475 -7.50 -7.26 5.29
CA ARG A 475 -7.68 -7.69 3.90
C ARG A 475 -7.28 -6.63 2.90
N GLY A 476 -7.07 -5.38 3.31
CA GLY A 476 -6.52 -4.34 2.43
C GLY A 476 -5.24 -4.82 1.75
N TYR A 477 -5.22 -4.79 0.43
CA TYR A 477 -4.13 -5.30 -0.41
C TYR A 477 -3.45 -4.19 -1.22
N ALA A 478 -4.23 -3.26 -1.76
CA ALA A 478 -3.75 -2.09 -2.50
C ALA A 478 -4.75 -0.95 -2.37
N SER A 479 -4.30 0.29 -2.59
CA SER A 479 -5.17 1.46 -2.61
C SER A 479 -4.63 2.56 -3.49
N ASP A 480 -5.50 3.14 -4.31
CA ASP A 480 -5.20 4.31 -5.14
C ASP A 480 -6.11 5.49 -4.81
N LEU A 481 -5.59 6.70 -4.95
CA LEU A 481 -6.36 7.95 -4.94
C LEU A 481 -6.19 8.64 -6.29
N ARG A 482 -7.30 8.83 -7.00
CA ARG A 482 -7.37 9.53 -8.29
C ARG A 482 -8.16 10.82 -8.17
N ILE A 483 -7.88 11.77 -9.06
CA ILE A 483 -8.73 12.92 -9.33
C ILE A 483 -9.34 12.79 -10.72
N GLN A 484 -10.64 13.01 -10.82
CA GLN A 484 -11.35 13.24 -12.08
C GLN A 484 -11.74 14.72 -12.15
N TYR A 485 -11.23 15.43 -13.14
CA TYR A 485 -11.50 16.85 -13.36
C TYR A 485 -12.87 17.06 -14.02
N PRO A 486 -13.45 18.28 -14.00
CA PRO A 486 -14.77 18.56 -14.56
C PRO A 486 -14.89 18.32 -16.08
N ASP A 487 -13.77 18.26 -16.80
CA ASP A 487 -13.73 17.94 -18.22
C ASP A 487 -13.67 16.42 -18.52
N GLY A 488 -13.61 15.59 -17.47
CA GLY A 488 -13.53 14.14 -17.52
C GLY A 488 -12.10 13.59 -17.63
N THR A 489 -11.07 14.44 -17.60
CA THR A 489 -9.68 13.96 -17.50
C THR A 489 -9.41 13.39 -16.12
N GLU A 490 -8.54 12.38 -16.04
CA GLU A 490 -8.19 11.71 -14.79
C GLU A 490 -6.67 11.66 -14.58
N GLU A 491 -6.28 11.67 -13.31
CA GLU A 491 -4.90 11.58 -12.87
C GLU A 491 -4.83 10.80 -11.55
N THR A 492 -3.88 9.87 -11.42
CA THR A 492 -3.59 9.20 -10.16
C THR A 492 -2.67 10.07 -9.32
N LEU A 493 -3.11 10.42 -8.11
CA LEU A 493 -2.39 11.29 -7.19
C LEU A 493 -1.51 10.49 -6.21
N LEU A 494 -2.00 9.33 -5.77
CA LEU A 494 -1.30 8.41 -4.88
C LEU A 494 -1.65 6.99 -5.32
N SER A 495 -0.64 6.13 -5.42
CA SER A 495 -0.85 4.69 -5.60
C SER A 495 -0.08 3.92 -4.54
N LEU A 496 -0.77 2.99 -3.88
CA LEU A 496 -0.21 2.02 -2.95
C LEU A 496 -0.40 0.61 -3.52
N PRO A 497 0.50 0.14 -4.41
CA PRO A 497 0.42 -1.21 -4.99
C PRO A 497 0.43 -2.32 -3.93
N ARG A 498 1.00 -2.03 -2.76
CA ARG A 498 1.01 -2.88 -1.57
C ARG A 498 0.52 -2.11 -0.35
N TYR A 499 -0.73 -2.32 0.04
CA TYR A 499 -1.22 -1.88 1.34
C TYR A 499 -0.80 -2.88 2.44
N ASP A 500 -0.43 -2.37 3.60
CA ASP A 500 -0.14 -3.20 4.79
C ASP A 500 -0.78 -2.55 6.01
N PHE A 501 -1.76 -3.23 6.61
CA PHE A 501 -2.48 -2.76 7.79
C PHE A 501 -1.55 -2.40 8.96
N ASN A 502 -0.37 -3.03 9.07
CA ASN A 502 0.57 -2.74 10.15
C ASN A 502 1.31 -1.40 9.95
N TRP A 503 1.23 -0.81 8.75
CA TRP A 503 1.97 0.38 8.34
C TRP A 503 1.04 1.42 7.72
N GLN A 504 0.23 2.06 8.57
CA GLN A 504 -0.71 3.10 8.16
C GLN A 504 -0.08 4.47 8.32
N ARG A 505 -0.03 5.26 7.23
CA ARG A 505 0.65 6.55 7.21
C ARG A 505 -0.13 7.56 6.36
N GLY A 506 0.10 8.84 6.65
CA GLY A 506 -0.37 9.94 5.80
C GLY A 506 0.67 10.27 4.75
N TYR A 507 0.22 10.55 3.54
CA TYR A 507 1.01 10.96 2.39
C TYR A 507 0.73 12.43 2.14
N GLU A 508 1.65 13.28 2.60
CA GLU A 508 1.60 14.72 2.39
C GLU A 508 2.28 15.07 1.08
N PHE A 509 1.56 15.70 0.16
CA PHE A 509 2.09 16.06 -1.14
C PHE A 509 3.17 17.14 -1.00
N GLU A 510 4.24 17.03 -1.78
CA GLU A 510 5.34 18.01 -1.74
C GLU A 510 4.82 19.44 -1.99
N GLU A 511 3.93 19.57 -2.97
CA GLU A 511 3.15 20.76 -3.26
C GLU A 511 1.65 20.43 -3.21
N PRO A 512 0.80 21.30 -2.63
CA PRO A 512 -0.64 21.09 -2.63
C PRO A 512 -1.23 20.90 -4.03
N ILE A 513 -2.13 19.92 -4.20
CA ILE A 513 -2.78 19.64 -5.48
C ILE A 513 -4.04 20.50 -5.63
N SER A 514 -4.15 21.23 -6.74
CA SER A 514 -5.36 22.03 -7.03
C SER A 514 -6.54 21.11 -7.35
N ILE A 515 -7.67 21.33 -6.68
CA ILE A 515 -8.95 20.66 -6.94
C ILE A 515 -9.94 21.70 -7.44
N PRO A 516 -10.12 21.86 -8.77
CA PRO A 516 -11.15 22.72 -9.32
C PRO A 516 -12.56 22.30 -8.88
N ALA A 517 -13.47 23.25 -8.72
CA ALA A 517 -14.87 22.99 -8.43
C ALA A 517 -15.48 22.02 -9.47
N GLY A 518 -16.21 21.01 -8.99
CA GLY A 518 -16.79 19.93 -9.78
C GLY A 518 -15.87 18.74 -10.00
N SER A 519 -14.63 18.76 -9.49
CA SER A 519 -13.76 17.58 -9.52
C SER A 519 -14.23 16.52 -8.53
N ARG A 520 -13.92 15.25 -8.82
CA ARG A 520 -14.14 14.12 -7.94
C ARG A 520 -12.79 13.57 -7.48
N LEU A 521 -12.64 13.33 -6.19
CA LEU A 521 -11.56 12.49 -5.67
C LEU A 521 -12.11 11.08 -5.46
N ILE A 522 -11.41 10.09 -6.00
CA ILE A 522 -11.85 8.71 -6.11
C ILE A 522 -10.83 7.83 -5.42
N SER A 523 -11.29 6.99 -4.50
CA SER A 523 -10.48 6.01 -3.79
C SER A 523 -10.85 4.61 -4.25
N ASP A 524 -9.89 3.92 -4.84
CA ASP A 524 -10.01 2.52 -5.23
C ASP A 524 -9.24 1.67 -4.23
N TYR A 525 -9.84 0.59 -3.75
CA TYR A 525 -9.22 -0.35 -2.82
C TYR A 525 -9.34 -1.77 -3.36
N VAL A 526 -8.28 -2.54 -3.16
CA VAL A 526 -8.27 -3.96 -3.44
C VAL A 526 -8.20 -4.70 -2.11
N TYR A 527 -9.07 -5.68 -1.91
CA TYR A 527 -9.11 -6.54 -0.73
C TYR A 527 -8.82 -7.99 -1.09
N ASP A 528 -8.16 -8.70 -0.19
CA ASP A 528 -7.86 -10.12 -0.34
C ASP A 528 -8.50 -10.92 0.80
N ASN A 529 -9.70 -11.44 0.53
CA ASN A 529 -10.43 -12.33 1.42
C ASN A 529 -10.19 -13.81 1.13
N SER A 530 -9.10 -14.14 0.41
CA SER A 530 -8.70 -15.52 0.15
C SER A 530 -7.85 -16.10 1.28
N SER A 531 -7.58 -17.41 1.21
CA SER A 531 -6.63 -18.08 2.10
C SER A 531 -5.17 -17.76 1.80
N ALA A 532 -4.87 -17.15 0.65
CA ALA A 532 -3.51 -16.76 0.27
C ALA A 532 -3.05 -15.50 1.03
N ASN A 533 -3.98 -14.68 1.52
CA ASN A 533 -3.66 -13.57 2.41
C ASN A 533 -3.36 -14.09 3.83
N ALA A 534 -2.08 -14.09 4.21
CA ALA A 534 -1.63 -14.54 5.53
C ALA A 534 -2.16 -13.70 6.70
N ALA A 535 -2.61 -12.46 6.45
CA ALA A 535 -3.23 -11.61 7.47
C ALA A 535 -4.73 -11.87 7.63
N ASN A 536 -5.39 -12.57 6.69
CA ASN A 536 -6.83 -12.81 6.73
C ASN A 536 -7.20 -13.76 7.89
N PRO A 537 -7.99 -13.30 8.89
CA PRO A 537 -8.31 -14.12 10.06
C PRO A 537 -9.31 -15.24 9.78
N ASP A 538 -10.18 -15.09 8.78
CA ASP A 538 -11.12 -16.12 8.34
C ASP A 538 -11.54 -15.84 6.88
N PRO A 539 -11.08 -16.63 5.90
CA PRO A 539 -11.46 -16.47 4.50
C PRO A 539 -12.86 -17.02 4.18
N ASN A 540 -13.50 -17.75 5.10
CA ASN A 540 -14.79 -18.43 4.82
C ASN A 540 -16.02 -17.56 5.07
N ILE A 541 -15.83 -16.31 5.49
CA ILE A 541 -16.92 -15.39 5.79
C ILE A 541 -16.99 -14.28 4.75
N GLN A 542 -18.22 -13.83 4.50
CA GLN A 542 -18.48 -12.55 3.85
C GLN A 542 -18.12 -11.43 4.84
N VAL A 543 -17.47 -10.38 4.34
CA VAL A 543 -16.96 -9.28 5.16
C VAL A 543 -17.62 -7.99 4.71
N THR A 544 -18.17 -7.23 5.65
CA THR A 544 -18.82 -5.94 5.39
C THR A 544 -18.09 -4.81 6.12
N TRP A 545 -18.48 -3.57 5.83
CA TRP A 545 -17.99 -2.41 6.56
C TRP A 545 -18.13 -2.57 8.09
N GLY A 546 -17.08 -2.25 8.83
CA GLY A 546 -17.08 -2.30 10.29
C GLY A 546 -15.83 -1.70 10.93
N GLU A 547 -15.89 -1.48 12.25
CA GLU A 547 -14.80 -0.84 12.99
C GLU A 547 -13.72 -1.81 13.46
N GLN A 548 -14.02 -3.10 13.56
CA GLN A 548 -13.07 -4.07 14.09
C GLN A 548 -12.08 -4.52 13.02
N SER A 549 -10.83 -4.81 13.39
CA SER A 549 -9.78 -5.19 12.42
C SER A 549 -10.07 -6.48 11.63
N PHE A 550 -11.01 -7.31 12.09
CA PHE A 550 -11.47 -8.49 11.35
C PHE A 550 -12.68 -8.22 10.45
N GLU A 551 -13.34 -7.06 10.59
CA GLU A 551 -14.25 -6.44 9.62
C GLU A 551 -13.41 -5.63 8.61
N GLU A 552 -14.02 -4.81 7.74
CA GLU A 552 -13.26 -3.97 6.79
C GLU A 552 -13.69 -2.51 6.70
N MET A 553 -12.81 -1.67 6.15
CA MET A 553 -13.10 -0.28 5.81
C MET A 553 -12.48 0.10 4.46
N LEU A 554 -13.26 0.75 3.61
CA LEU A 554 -12.71 1.71 2.65
C LEU A 554 -12.79 3.08 3.33
N TYR A 555 -11.63 3.65 3.68
CA TYR A 555 -11.57 4.93 4.38
C TYR A 555 -10.32 5.70 3.94
N THR A 556 -10.50 6.75 3.14
CA THR A 556 -9.41 7.67 2.79
C THR A 556 -9.68 9.02 3.43
N SER A 557 -8.93 9.37 4.47
CA SER A 557 -8.99 10.70 5.08
C SER A 557 -8.16 11.68 4.27
N LEU A 558 -8.77 12.78 3.87
CA LEU A 558 -8.17 13.86 3.09
C LEU A 558 -8.00 15.10 3.96
N SER A 559 -6.80 15.65 3.98
CA SER A 559 -6.53 17.00 4.48
C SER A 559 -6.56 17.97 3.30
N PHE A 560 -7.36 19.02 3.37
CA PHE A 560 -7.51 19.97 2.26
C PHE A 560 -7.79 21.39 2.78
N ARG A 561 -7.75 22.38 1.89
CA ARG A 561 -8.14 23.78 2.17
C ARG A 561 -9.06 24.29 1.08
N TRP A 562 -10.02 25.14 1.42
CA TRP A 562 -10.76 25.88 0.40
C TRP A 562 -9.91 27.04 -0.13
N VAL A 563 -10.00 27.31 -1.44
CA VAL A 563 -9.29 28.45 -2.03
C VAL A 563 -9.83 29.76 -1.44
N GLY A 564 -8.94 30.55 -0.84
CA GLY A 564 -9.26 31.84 -0.20
C GLY A 564 -9.74 31.74 1.26
N GLU A 565 -9.71 30.54 1.85
CA GLU A 565 -9.98 30.36 3.28
C GLU A 565 -8.77 30.74 4.13
N THR A 566 -9.04 31.47 5.22
CA THR A 566 -8.07 31.78 6.28
C THR A 566 -8.73 31.62 7.64
N THR A 567 -7.95 31.65 8.71
CA THR A 567 -8.50 31.59 10.08
C THR A 567 -9.43 32.77 10.39
N ASP A 568 -9.24 33.93 9.75
CA ASP A 568 -10.10 35.11 9.86
C ASP A 568 -11.29 35.11 8.86
N ASN A 569 -11.24 34.27 7.82
CA ASN A 569 -12.26 34.13 6.78
C ASN A 569 -12.60 32.66 6.55
N ARG A 570 -13.35 32.09 7.49
CA ARG A 570 -13.78 30.69 7.42
C ARG A 570 -14.88 30.50 6.38
N LEU A 571 -14.70 29.52 5.51
CA LEU A 571 -15.66 29.14 4.47
C LEU A 571 -16.51 27.93 4.91
N ASP A 572 -16.99 27.93 6.16
CA ASP A 572 -17.73 26.80 6.75
C ASP A 572 -18.98 26.38 5.96
N HIS A 573 -19.59 27.32 5.22
CA HIS A 573 -20.73 27.03 4.34
C HIS A 573 -20.37 26.06 3.20
N GLN A 574 -19.15 26.11 2.66
CA GLN A 574 -18.68 25.21 1.60
C GLN A 574 -18.52 23.79 2.15
N SER A 575 -17.96 23.64 3.35
CA SER A 575 -17.90 22.34 4.04
C SER A 575 -19.27 21.81 4.42
N ALA A 576 -20.21 22.68 4.82
CA ALA A 576 -21.58 22.26 5.12
C ALA A 576 -22.27 21.70 3.86
N GLU A 577 -22.09 22.34 2.70
CA GLU A 577 -22.65 21.89 1.42
C GLU A 577 -22.06 20.56 0.97
N MET A 578 -20.73 20.41 0.99
CA MET A 578 -20.06 19.13 0.66
C MET A 578 -20.50 17.99 1.60
N ASN A 579 -20.71 18.27 2.88
CA ASN A 579 -21.17 17.26 3.84
C ASN A 579 -22.63 16.81 3.63
N GLU A 580 -23.45 17.56 2.88
CA GLU A 580 -24.81 17.14 2.53
C GLU A 580 -24.84 16.03 1.48
N THR A 581 -23.82 15.95 0.62
CA THR A 581 -23.71 14.98 -0.47
C THR A 581 -22.80 13.80 -0.14
N ARG A 582 -21.89 13.92 0.83
CA ARG A 582 -20.91 12.87 1.17
C ARG A 582 -21.48 11.47 1.40
N MET A 583 -22.63 11.36 2.08
CA MET A 583 -23.25 10.05 2.32
C MET A 583 -23.89 9.47 1.06
N PHE A 584 -24.30 10.31 0.11
CA PHE A 584 -24.75 9.83 -1.19
C PHE A 584 -23.59 9.19 -1.96
N THR A 585 -22.47 9.90 -2.08
CA THR A 585 -21.29 9.42 -2.83
C THR A 585 -20.64 8.20 -2.16
N ALA A 586 -20.87 8.00 -0.85
CA ALA A 586 -20.45 6.83 -0.10
C ALA A 586 -21.30 5.57 -0.32
N MET A 587 -22.39 5.67 -1.09
CA MET A 587 -23.27 4.56 -1.46
C MET A 587 -23.41 4.40 -2.99
N ASP A 588 -22.86 5.33 -3.77
CA ASP A 588 -22.94 5.34 -5.23
C ASP A 588 -21.70 4.63 -5.77
N ASP A 589 -21.73 3.30 -5.69
CA ASP A 589 -20.58 2.44 -5.98
C ASP A 589 -20.16 2.50 -7.46
N ASN A 590 -21.10 2.80 -8.37
CA ASN A 590 -20.85 2.87 -9.81
C ASN A 590 -20.50 4.29 -10.30
N MET A 591 -20.64 5.31 -9.43
CA MET A 591 -20.34 6.72 -9.66
C MET A 591 -21.16 7.41 -10.77
N ASP A 592 -22.34 6.89 -11.11
CA ASP A 592 -23.22 7.42 -12.14
C ASP A 592 -24.13 8.56 -11.64
N GLY A 593 -24.08 8.87 -10.35
CA GLY A 593 -24.87 9.92 -9.72
C GLY A 593 -26.31 9.53 -9.43
N GLN A 594 -26.63 8.24 -9.42
CA GLN A 594 -27.95 7.69 -9.13
C GLN A 594 -27.85 6.50 -8.17
N LEU A 595 -28.54 6.56 -7.03
CA LEU A 595 -28.64 5.42 -6.12
C LEU A 595 -29.80 4.51 -6.51
N THR A 596 -29.49 3.26 -6.82
CA THR A 596 -30.47 2.20 -7.07
C THR A 596 -30.64 1.30 -5.85
N GLU A 597 -31.73 0.52 -5.78
CA GLU A 597 -31.91 -0.42 -4.66
C GLU A 597 -30.79 -1.48 -4.58
N ASP A 598 -30.12 -1.79 -5.70
CA ASP A 598 -29.06 -2.79 -5.77
C ASP A 598 -27.77 -2.31 -5.07
N GLU A 599 -27.48 -1.01 -5.09
CA GLU A 599 -26.33 -0.39 -4.40
C GLU A 599 -26.57 -0.17 -2.91
N LEU A 600 -27.82 -0.24 -2.45
CA LEU A 600 -28.16 -0.08 -1.03
C LEU A 600 -27.88 -1.35 -0.23
N THR A 601 -26.62 -1.80 -0.21
CA THR A 601 -26.09 -2.93 0.57
C THR A 601 -25.54 -2.45 1.93
N GLY A 602 -24.92 -3.35 2.68
CA GLY A 602 -24.33 -3.02 3.99
C GLY A 602 -25.32 -2.50 5.04
N MET A 603 -24.78 -1.95 6.13
CA MET A 603 -25.59 -1.45 7.25
C MET A 603 -26.36 -0.17 6.89
N LEU A 604 -25.72 0.74 6.15
CA LEU A 604 -26.27 2.06 5.82
C LEU A 604 -27.32 1.95 4.70
N GLY A 605 -26.99 1.25 3.62
CA GLY A 605 -27.90 1.01 2.50
C GLY A 605 -29.16 0.27 2.94
N SER A 606 -29.04 -0.73 3.83
CA SER A 606 -30.22 -1.40 4.42
C SER A 606 -31.20 -0.45 5.12
N ARG A 607 -30.71 0.62 5.78
CA ARG A 607 -31.57 1.64 6.41
C ARG A 607 -32.19 2.56 5.36
N MET A 608 -31.45 2.93 4.34
CA MET A 608 -31.93 3.78 3.25
C MET A 608 -32.99 3.07 2.41
N ARG A 609 -32.81 1.77 2.15
CA ARG A 609 -33.74 0.93 1.39
C ARG A 609 -35.15 0.93 1.97
N ALA A 610 -35.29 1.00 3.30
CA ALA A 610 -36.60 1.11 3.97
C ALA A 610 -37.37 2.40 3.64
N GLY A 611 -36.65 3.45 3.19
CA GLY A 611 -37.20 4.75 2.81
C GLY A 611 -37.11 5.06 1.32
N PHE A 612 -36.58 4.17 0.48
CA PHE A 612 -36.20 4.43 -0.91
C PHE A 612 -37.31 5.07 -1.75
N GLY A 613 -38.51 4.47 -1.79
CA GLY A 613 -39.64 5.03 -2.54
C GLY A 613 -40.24 6.34 -1.97
N ARG A 614 -39.71 6.88 -0.86
CA ARG A 614 -39.99 8.26 -0.42
C ARG A 614 -38.90 9.24 -0.82
N MET A 615 -37.73 8.72 -1.18
CA MET A 615 -36.58 9.50 -1.63
C MET A 615 -36.62 9.68 -3.14
N ASP A 616 -37.03 8.65 -3.88
CA ASP A 616 -37.33 8.70 -5.32
C ASP A 616 -38.60 9.55 -5.51
N LEU A 617 -38.43 10.84 -5.76
CA LEU A 617 -39.50 11.83 -5.83
C LEU A 617 -40.20 11.81 -7.20
N ASP A 618 -39.49 11.44 -8.26
CA ASP A 618 -40.01 11.38 -9.62
C ASP A 618 -40.53 9.98 -10.03
N GLY A 619 -40.20 8.93 -9.27
CA GLY A 619 -40.62 7.55 -9.44
C GLY A 619 -39.87 6.80 -10.55
N ASN A 620 -38.65 7.23 -10.88
CA ASN A 620 -37.86 6.66 -11.98
C ASN A 620 -37.12 5.36 -11.61
N GLY A 621 -37.14 4.97 -10.33
CA GLY A 621 -36.47 3.76 -9.82
C GLY A 621 -35.04 3.99 -9.34
N SER A 622 -34.59 5.23 -9.25
CA SER A 622 -33.31 5.66 -8.70
C SER A 622 -33.50 6.94 -7.87
N VAL A 623 -32.54 7.26 -7.01
CA VAL A 623 -32.51 8.51 -6.27
C VAL A 623 -31.31 9.32 -6.74
N ASP A 624 -31.55 10.50 -7.30
CA ASP A 624 -30.45 11.41 -7.66
C ASP A 624 -29.99 12.26 -6.46
N MET A 625 -28.88 12.98 -6.66
CA MET A 625 -28.29 13.84 -5.63
C MET A 625 -29.25 14.95 -5.14
N GLU A 626 -30.04 15.55 -6.04
CA GLU A 626 -30.97 16.64 -5.71
C GLU A 626 -32.12 16.11 -4.85
N GLU A 627 -32.67 14.96 -5.21
CA GLU A 627 -33.70 14.24 -4.46
C GLU A 627 -33.19 13.87 -3.05
N TYR A 628 -31.99 13.29 -2.97
CA TYR A 628 -31.35 12.92 -1.71
C TYR A 628 -31.20 14.10 -0.75
N VAL A 629 -30.59 15.19 -1.22
CA VAL A 629 -30.38 16.42 -0.43
C VAL A 629 -31.72 17.02 0.00
N THR A 630 -32.69 17.06 -0.92
CA THR A 630 -34.03 17.58 -0.65
C THR A 630 -34.72 16.82 0.49
N VAL A 631 -34.71 15.49 0.42
CA VAL A 631 -35.37 14.64 1.42
C VAL A 631 -34.65 14.72 2.77
N ASN A 632 -33.32 14.73 2.78
CA ASN A 632 -32.54 14.87 4.01
C ASN A 632 -32.79 16.19 4.72
N ARG A 633 -32.86 17.31 3.98
CA ARG A 633 -33.22 18.61 4.55
C ARG A 633 -34.65 18.59 5.12
N MET A 634 -35.61 17.96 4.45
CA MET A 634 -36.97 17.80 4.99
C MET A 634 -37.03 16.96 6.27
N MET A 635 -36.24 15.89 6.35
CA MET A 635 -36.18 15.00 7.53
C MET A 635 -35.57 15.72 8.73
N ARG A 636 -34.47 16.46 8.54
CA ARG A 636 -33.84 17.28 9.60
C ARG A 636 -34.79 18.34 10.15
N ALA A 637 -35.53 19.02 9.26
CA ALA A 637 -36.52 20.03 9.65
C ALA A 637 -37.69 19.46 10.47
N ARG A 638 -38.03 18.17 10.28
CA ARG A 638 -39.08 17.48 11.05
C ARG A 638 -38.59 16.94 12.39
N GLY A 639 -37.32 16.56 12.51
CA GLY A 639 -36.73 16.06 13.76
C GLY A 639 -36.41 17.16 14.79
N GLN A 640 -36.42 18.43 14.39
CA GLN A 640 -36.28 19.60 15.27
C GLN A 640 -37.62 20.17 15.79
N GLN A 641 -38.75 19.54 15.44
CA GLN A 641 -40.09 19.81 16.01
C GLN A 641 -40.45 18.72 17.03
#